data_AF-A0A939A705-F1
#
_entry.id   AF-A0A939A705-F1
#
_cell.length_a   1.000
_cell.length_b   1.000
_cell.length_c   1.000
_cell.angle_alpha   90.00
_cell.angle_beta   90.00
_cell.angle_gamma   90.00
#
_symmetry.space_group_name_H-M   'P 1'
#
loop_
_entity.id
_entity.type
_entity.pdbx_description
1 polymer ?
#
loop_
_entity_poly.entity_id
_entity_poly.type
_entity_poly.pdbx_seq_one_letter_code
_entity_poly.pdbx_strand_id
1 'polypeptide(L)'
;MNASTFLARAVAALCTIAAVPAVAAVPTTTAVEGTLQATGGSAAADGVYAMTFGLYAKEISGNPLWIEGPVNVAVKGGQWSHILGSKTPLLPKDVNGAAVWIGVQIGNDPELPRQPLSAAAFAVRAAIAEGLECSGCVAAGAIDPKLFEGMVKKSELAPVALSGNFSDLKGGPDLSAYAKTASLSPVATTGNYADLKGGPDLAPYAKVASLAPVAQSGSYNDLKDKPAISDAGKTGNYGDLQNKPVLPQLGKTCGTGLVMAGIKADGSYDCSASAIAADMIDEVSNGLIWNQFIDTTKGGTKVAIPDGSGPGVNDVLDFPDIGLAQAIWVDVNLFTSDLSLITIELYGPGMSSPYILYSKGKTGNTLKVAFNKDTALFQGDMNKDWVGKNPQGKWTLTVKDPIKNQVNGTTDGDFSWSLSIQTLSTKKIQVKGNLIVDGTTDVAGGLRFGTPSAACDAATVALVRTDKTWGVQVCQKNWDKDNKVVGHTWVQLRNTPILWSGGCTGQSQGSDWAQYCLDGVDFNTAGDYLSVATNGTITVKVSGYYRLNYWIDQHGCNHKRAVTRINGIDRAYAHQGNVDHRWNSNFNDFLWPLRVGDVVQFWAHHDGGCNPYRWHAWNKYGQHSRVQVEYQGPLQEGYVMPPN
;
A
#
# COMPACT_ATOMS: atom_id res chain seq x y z
N MET A 1 10.98 87.58 -35.33
CA MET A 1 12.37 88.07 -35.16
C MET A 1 13.19 86.95 -34.53
N ASN A 2 14.30 86.58 -35.19
CA ASN A 2 15.51 85.83 -34.79
C ASN A 2 15.35 84.44 -34.10
N ALA A 3 15.81 83.29 -34.62
CA ALA A 3 17.12 82.86 -35.16
C ALA A 3 18.15 82.44 -34.09
N SER A 4 18.12 81.14 -33.72
CA SER A 4 19.20 80.31 -33.14
C SER A 4 18.56 78.97 -32.73
N THR A 5 18.97 77.76 -33.10
CA THR A 5 20.23 77.20 -33.61
C THR A 5 19.95 75.75 -34.05
N PHE A 6 20.54 75.32 -35.16
CA PHE A 6 20.59 73.93 -35.63
C PHE A 6 21.42 73.05 -34.66
N LEU A 7 20.82 72.01 -34.06
CA LEU A 7 21.38 70.66 -33.89
C LEU A 7 20.43 69.81 -33.01
N ALA A 8 19.78 68.80 -33.60
CA ALA A 8 19.44 67.50 -33.00
C ALA A 8 18.44 66.78 -33.91
N ARG A 9 18.94 66.25 -35.04
CA ARG A 9 18.27 65.18 -35.78
C ARG A 9 18.56 63.86 -35.05
N ALA A 10 17.54 62.99 -35.06
CA ALA A 10 17.57 61.54 -34.84
C ALA A 10 17.20 61.02 -33.43
N VAL A 11 16.24 60.08 -33.47
CA VAL A 11 15.91 59.06 -32.46
C VAL A 11 15.10 59.51 -31.23
N ALA A 12 13.78 59.61 -31.41
CA ALA A 12 12.80 59.47 -30.32
C ALA A 12 11.77 58.39 -30.70
N ALA A 13 12.29 57.19 -30.97
CA ALA A 13 11.53 55.95 -31.05
C ALA A 13 12.44 54.82 -30.54
N LEU A 14 11.86 53.89 -29.77
CA LEU A 14 12.47 52.72 -29.11
C LEU A 14 13.22 52.98 -27.78
N CYS A 15 12.52 52.73 -26.67
CA CYS A 15 12.94 51.72 -25.68
C CYS A 15 11.88 51.59 -24.58
N THR A 16 10.78 50.89 -24.85
CA THR A 16 10.12 50.11 -23.80
C THR A 16 11.00 48.88 -23.56
N ILE A 17 11.88 48.97 -22.56
CA ILE A 17 12.63 47.81 -22.05
C ILE A 17 11.59 46.91 -21.38
N ALA A 18 11.22 45.81 -22.05
CA ALA A 18 10.55 44.71 -21.39
C ALA A 18 11.55 44.12 -20.38
N ALA A 19 11.20 44.17 -19.09
CA ALA A 19 11.91 43.42 -18.06
C ALA A 19 11.72 41.93 -18.37
N VAL A 20 12.76 41.30 -18.92
CA VAL A 20 12.82 39.83 -18.99
C VAL A 20 13.07 39.36 -17.56
N PRO A 21 12.24 38.46 -16.99
CA PRO A 21 12.56 37.86 -15.71
C PRO A 21 13.83 37.03 -15.91
N ALA A 22 14.91 37.40 -15.21
CA ALA A 22 16.08 36.55 -15.10
C ALA A 22 15.69 35.35 -14.23
N VAL A 23 15.41 34.20 -14.84
CA VAL A 23 15.30 32.94 -14.12
C VAL A 23 16.73 32.54 -13.73
N ALA A 24 17.04 32.59 -12.44
CA ALA A 24 18.35 32.20 -11.94
C ALA A 24 18.45 30.67 -11.96
N ALA A 25 19.32 30.11 -12.80
CA ALA A 25 19.53 28.66 -12.84
C ALA A 25 20.09 28.14 -11.51
N VAL A 26 19.58 27.01 -11.03
CA VAL A 26 20.12 26.32 -9.84
C VAL A 26 21.63 26.04 -10.00
N PRO A 27 22.48 26.43 -9.05
CA PRO A 27 23.92 26.15 -9.11
C PRO A 27 24.21 24.64 -9.27
N THR A 28 24.99 24.29 -10.29
CA THR A 28 25.45 22.91 -10.55
C THR A 28 26.79 22.62 -9.87
N THR A 29 27.06 23.30 -8.75
CA THR A 29 28.34 23.24 -8.02
C THR A 29 28.11 23.18 -6.51
N THR A 30 29.02 22.54 -5.78
CA THR A 30 29.01 22.50 -4.32
C THR A 30 30.42 22.49 -3.77
N ALA A 31 30.64 23.20 -2.66
CA ALA A 31 31.93 23.18 -1.96
C ALA A 31 32.08 21.88 -1.16
N VAL A 32 33.30 21.35 -1.15
CA VAL A 32 33.75 20.25 -0.29
C VAL A 32 35.07 20.60 0.35
N GLU A 33 35.27 20.17 1.58
CA GLU A 33 36.47 20.44 2.37
C GLU A 33 36.90 19.17 3.07
N GLY A 34 38.19 19.04 3.34
CA GLY A 34 38.72 17.87 4.03
C GLY A 34 40.13 18.06 4.56
N THR A 35 40.60 17.05 5.29
CA THR A 35 41.97 16.95 5.77
C THR A 35 42.66 15.75 5.16
N LEU A 36 43.90 15.94 4.70
CA LEU A 36 44.79 14.93 4.21
C LEU A 36 45.91 14.69 5.23
N GLN A 37 46.10 13.42 5.59
CA GLN A 37 47.16 12.98 6.50
C GLN A 37 48.19 12.14 5.74
N ALA A 38 49.45 12.25 6.14
CA ALA A 38 50.51 11.35 5.69
C ALA A 38 50.39 9.99 6.42
N THR A 39 51.05 8.95 5.91
CA THR A 39 51.04 7.58 6.44
C THR A 39 51.45 7.45 7.92
N GLY A 40 52.09 8.49 8.50
CA GLY A 40 52.43 8.59 9.92
C GLY A 40 51.43 9.35 10.81
N GLY A 41 50.26 9.74 10.29
CA GLY A 41 49.22 10.46 11.04
C GLY A 41 49.46 11.98 11.17
N SER A 42 50.59 12.49 10.72
CA SER A 42 50.84 13.94 10.60
C SER A 42 50.07 14.54 9.42
N ALA A 43 49.80 15.85 9.46
CA ALA A 43 49.26 16.58 8.32
C ALA A 43 50.11 16.34 7.06
N ALA A 44 49.45 16.21 5.91
CA ALA A 44 50.16 16.16 4.63
C ALA A 44 50.92 17.47 4.37
N ALA A 45 52.03 17.37 3.64
CA ALA A 45 52.89 18.50 3.34
C ALA A 45 52.15 19.59 2.54
N ASP A 46 52.51 20.85 2.77
CA ASP A 46 51.96 21.97 2.01
C ASP A 46 52.35 21.83 0.53
N GLY A 47 51.38 21.94 -0.37
CA GLY A 47 51.62 21.75 -1.80
C GLY A 47 50.35 21.65 -2.62
N VAL A 48 50.51 21.48 -3.93
CA VAL A 48 49.39 21.26 -4.86
C VAL A 48 49.32 19.78 -5.20
N TYR A 49 48.17 19.16 -4.97
CA TYR A 49 47.91 17.75 -5.20
C TYR A 49 46.93 17.57 -6.36
N ALA A 50 47.20 16.62 -7.25
CA ALA A 50 46.24 16.21 -8.27
C ALA A 50 45.20 15.29 -7.63
N MET A 51 43.97 15.78 -7.46
CA MET A 51 42.88 15.02 -6.84
C MET A 51 41.80 14.69 -7.86
N THR A 52 41.22 13.49 -7.76
CA THR A 52 40.03 13.07 -8.49
C THR A 52 38.92 12.80 -7.50
N PHE A 53 37.75 13.40 -7.73
CA PHE A 53 36.57 13.29 -6.90
C PHE A 53 35.53 12.41 -7.59
N GLY A 54 34.98 11.44 -6.87
CA GLY A 54 33.90 10.58 -7.35
C GLY A 54 32.71 10.57 -6.41
N LEU A 55 31.49 10.57 -6.95
CA LEU A 55 30.27 10.34 -6.19
C LEU A 55 29.74 8.94 -6.47
N TYR A 56 29.25 8.25 -5.44
CA TYR A 56 28.89 6.83 -5.51
C TYR A 56 27.58 6.53 -4.79
N ALA A 57 26.84 5.55 -5.32
CA ALA A 57 25.61 5.05 -4.68
C ALA A 57 25.87 4.16 -3.46
N LYS A 58 27.10 3.65 -3.27
CA LYS A 58 27.48 2.74 -2.18
C LYS A 58 28.88 3.09 -1.65
N GLU A 59 29.12 2.75 -0.39
CA GLU A 59 30.37 3.03 0.33
C GLU A 59 31.60 2.27 -0.21
N ILE A 60 31.46 1.02 -0.63
CA ILE A 60 32.62 0.13 -0.92
C ILE A 60 32.64 -0.40 -2.36
N SER A 61 31.51 -0.43 -3.08
CA SER A 61 31.43 -1.04 -4.41
C SER A 61 30.65 -0.17 -5.41
N GLY A 62 30.84 -0.45 -6.70
CA GLY A 62 30.10 0.22 -7.78
C GLY A 62 30.87 1.35 -8.46
N ASN A 63 30.45 1.62 -9.69
CA ASN A 63 30.98 2.69 -10.53
C ASN A 63 30.55 4.07 -10.00
N PRO A 64 31.32 5.14 -10.26
CA PRO A 64 30.92 6.48 -9.88
C PRO A 64 29.66 6.91 -10.63
N LEU A 65 28.71 7.51 -9.92
CA LEU A 65 27.58 8.25 -10.46
C LEU A 65 28.06 9.50 -11.21
N TRP A 66 29.10 10.14 -10.67
CA TRP A 66 29.73 11.34 -11.20
C TRP A 66 31.21 11.35 -10.84
N ILE A 67 32.03 11.91 -11.72
CA ILE A 67 33.47 12.00 -11.53
C ILE A 67 34.01 13.33 -12.07
N GLU A 68 34.93 13.93 -11.32
CA GLU A 68 35.65 15.13 -11.71
C GLU A 68 37.12 15.02 -11.29
N GLY A 69 38.00 15.07 -12.27
CA GLY A 69 39.43 15.07 -12.03
C GLY A 69 40.26 14.46 -13.16
N PRO A 70 41.59 14.53 -13.06
CA PRO A 70 42.32 15.18 -11.95
C PRO A 70 42.20 16.72 -11.95
N VAL A 71 42.12 17.30 -10.76
CA VAL A 71 42.14 18.75 -10.50
C VAL A 71 43.27 19.10 -9.53
N ASN A 72 43.88 20.26 -9.72
CA ASN A 72 44.97 20.73 -8.86
C ASN A 72 44.39 21.42 -7.63
N VAL A 73 44.52 20.78 -6.46
CA VAL A 73 44.00 21.27 -5.18
C VAL A 73 45.16 21.65 -4.27
N ALA A 74 45.16 22.89 -3.78
CA ALA A 74 46.15 23.34 -2.81
C ALA A 74 45.82 22.77 -1.42
N VAL A 75 46.81 22.13 -0.80
CA VAL A 75 46.76 21.62 0.57
C VAL A 75 47.69 22.47 1.43
N LYS A 76 47.18 22.93 2.58
CA LYS A 76 47.97 23.70 3.56
C LYS A 76 47.65 23.23 4.98
N GLY A 77 48.67 22.85 5.74
CA GLY A 77 48.51 22.24 7.06
C GLY A 77 47.65 20.97 7.02
N GLY A 78 47.70 20.23 5.89
CA GLY A 78 46.83 19.10 5.62
C GLY A 78 45.38 19.45 5.26
N GLN A 79 44.95 20.70 5.26
CA GLN A 79 43.57 21.09 4.90
C GLN A 79 43.45 21.43 3.41
N TRP A 80 42.28 21.13 2.83
CA TRP A 80 41.95 21.50 1.45
C TRP A 80 40.46 21.81 1.30
N SER A 81 40.14 22.61 0.29
CA SER A 81 38.77 22.86 -0.17
C SER A 81 38.71 22.85 -1.70
N HIS A 82 37.60 22.36 -2.25
CA HIS A 82 37.37 22.30 -3.69
C HIS A 82 35.89 22.51 -4.00
N ILE A 83 35.59 23.07 -5.18
CA ILE A 83 34.22 23.22 -5.67
C ILE A 83 33.95 22.09 -6.68
N LEU A 84 33.19 21.08 -6.25
CA LEU A 84 32.67 20.05 -7.15
C LEU A 84 31.76 20.71 -8.18
N GLY A 85 31.78 20.19 -9.41
CA GLY A 85 30.98 20.75 -10.50
C GLY A 85 31.70 21.81 -11.31
N SER A 86 32.91 22.21 -10.90
CA SER A 86 33.67 23.29 -11.54
C SER A 86 34.25 22.91 -12.90
N LYS A 87 34.44 21.62 -13.19
CA LYS A 87 34.81 21.10 -14.52
C LYS A 87 33.71 20.22 -15.12
N THR A 88 33.14 19.31 -14.32
CA THR A 88 32.06 18.41 -14.75
C THR A 88 30.80 18.83 -14.00
N PRO A 89 29.82 19.53 -14.60
CA PRO A 89 28.65 20.02 -13.87
C PRO A 89 27.99 18.93 -13.01
N LEU A 90 27.68 19.25 -11.76
CA LEU A 90 26.95 18.34 -10.89
C LEU A 90 25.46 18.46 -11.22
N LEU A 91 24.84 17.35 -11.63
CA LEU A 91 23.43 17.32 -12.04
C LEU A 91 22.57 16.63 -10.97
N PRO A 92 21.25 16.90 -10.92
CA PRO A 92 20.37 16.28 -9.93
C PRO A 92 20.39 14.75 -9.91
N LYS A 93 20.65 14.12 -11.06
CA LYS A 93 20.78 12.66 -11.21
C LYS A 93 22.01 12.08 -10.51
N ASP A 94 23.04 12.90 -10.28
CA ASP A 94 24.34 12.47 -9.74
C ASP A 94 24.29 12.34 -8.21
N VAL A 95 23.30 12.98 -7.57
CA VAL A 95 23.00 12.91 -6.13
C VAL A 95 21.65 12.25 -5.85
N ASN A 96 21.32 11.20 -6.61
CA ASN A 96 20.03 10.51 -6.52
C ASN A 96 20.06 9.38 -5.47
N GLY A 97 19.39 9.58 -4.33
CA GLY A 97 19.21 8.56 -3.29
C GLY A 97 19.25 9.13 -1.86
N ALA A 98 18.89 8.31 -0.87
CA ALA A 98 18.93 8.69 0.55
C ALA A 98 20.37 8.74 1.11
N ALA A 99 21.33 8.10 0.46
CA ALA A 99 22.74 8.11 0.81
C ALA A 99 23.62 8.12 -0.45
N VAL A 100 24.48 9.12 -0.57
CA VAL A 100 25.49 9.26 -1.63
C VAL A 100 26.85 9.41 -0.95
N TRP A 101 27.88 8.81 -1.51
CA TRP A 101 29.22 8.76 -0.93
C TRP A 101 30.21 9.50 -1.82
N ILE A 102 31.13 10.26 -1.22
CA ILE A 102 32.24 10.93 -1.91
C ILE A 102 33.53 10.14 -1.71
N GLY A 103 34.18 9.80 -2.82
CA GLY A 103 35.53 9.25 -2.88
C GLY A 103 36.53 10.30 -3.37
N VAL A 104 37.74 10.24 -2.81
CA VAL A 104 38.86 11.12 -3.20
C VAL A 104 40.07 10.24 -3.51
N GLN A 105 40.60 10.39 -4.72
CA GLN A 105 41.84 9.76 -5.15
C GLN A 105 42.92 10.82 -5.34
N ILE A 106 44.14 10.55 -4.88
CA ILE A 106 45.26 11.49 -4.93
C ILE A 106 46.34 10.91 -5.84
N GLY A 107 46.61 11.59 -6.97
CA GLY A 107 47.54 11.12 -7.98
C GLY A 107 47.17 9.72 -8.47
N ASN A 108 48.11 8.77 -8.34
CA ASN A 108 47.92 7.37 -8.71
C ASN A 108 47.70 6.45 -7.49
N ASP A 109 47.57 7.02 -6.29
CA ASP A 109 47.34 6.23 -5.07
C ASP A 109 45.94 5.61 -5.10
N PRO A 110 45.69 4.53 -4.34
CA PRO A 110 44.34 3.99 -4.16
C PRO A 110 43.36 5.04 -3.67
N GLU A 111 42.10 4.97 -4.13
CA GLU A 111 41.02 5.83 -3.62
C GLU A 111 40.90 5.67 -2.09
N LEU A 112 40.78 6.80 -1.39
CA LEU A 112 40.59 6.81 0.06
C LEU A 112 39.18 6.28 0.44
N PRO A 113 38.97 5.77 1.65
CA PRO A 113 37.66 5.33 2.12
C PRO A 113 36.59 6.42 1.94
N ARG A 114 35.51 6.06 1.24
CA ARG A 114 34.46 7.02 0.88
C ARG A 114 33.75 7.54 2.11
N GLN A 115 33.38 8.82 2.08
CA GLN A 115 32.66 9.49 3.16
C GLN A 115 31.22 9.79 2.73
N PRO A 116 30.24 9.80 3.66
CA PRO A 116 28.88 10.18 3.31
C PRO A 116 28.83 11.66 2.90
N LEU A 117 28.13 11.93 1.80
CA LEU A 117 27.95 13.28 1.28
C LEU A 117 26.95 14.05 2.15
N SER A 118 27.29 15.29 2.51
CA SER A 118 26.44 16.12 3.37
C SER A 118 25.28 16.77 2.62
N ALA A 119 24.27 17.23 3.37
CA ALA A 119 23.02 17.78 2.83
C ALA A 119 23.22 18.95 1.84
N ALA A 120 24.30 19.73 1.97
CA ALA A 120 24.58 20.88 1.11
C ALA A 120 24.69 20.48 -0.37
N ALA A 121 25.31 19.34 -0.68
CA ALA A 121 25.46 18.87 -2.06
C ALA A 121 24.13 18.42 -2.69
N PHE A 122 23.13 18.06 -1.88
CA PHE A 122 21.80 17.70 -2.36
C PHE A 122 20.97 18.93 -2.78
N ALA A 123 21.41 20.15 -2.49
CA ALA A 123 20.73 21.38 -2.89
C ALA A 123 20.58 21.51 -4.42
N VAL A 124 21.48 20.90 -5.21
CA VAL A 124 21.37 20.83 -6.68
C VAL A 124 20.06 20.18 -7.14
N ARG A 125 19.43 19.35 -6.31
CA ARG A 125 18.11 18.74 -6.61
C ARG A 125 16.97 19.75 -6.64
N ALA A 126 17.15 20.98 -6.15
CA ALA A 126 16.17 22.05 -6.33
C ALA A 126 15.87 22.32 -7.82
N ALA A 127 16.81 22.01 -8.73
CA ALA A 127 16.59 22.12 -10.16
C ALA A 127 15.46 21.21 -10.69
N ILE A 128 15.17 20.11 -9.99
CA ILE A 128 14.02 19.24 -10.31
C ILE A 128 12.71 19.98 -10.09
N ALA A 129 12.64 20.87 -9.09
CA ALA A 129 11.45 21.69 -8.81
C ALA A 129 11.30 22.86 -9.81
N GLU A 130 12.40 23.41 -10.34
CA GLU A 130 12.33 24.39 -11.44
C GLU A 130 11.86 23.75 -12.76
N GLY A 131 12.21 22.48 -12.99
CA GLY A 131 11.67 21.69 -14.11
C GLY A 131 10.23 21.23 -13.91
N LEU A 132 9.64 21.46 -12.74
CA LEU A 132 8.25 21.15 -12.44
C LEU A 132 7.37 22.30 -12.97
N GLU A 133 7.13 22.33 -14.28
CA GLU A 133 5.93 22.98 -14.80
C GLU A 133 4.73 22.32 -14.09
N CYS A 134 4.02 23.11 -13.28
CA CYS A 134 2.91 22.67 -12.41
C CYS A 134 2.05 21.59 -13.07
N SER A 135 2.06 20.37 -12.51
CA SER A 135 1.17 19.26 -12.89
C SER A 135 -0.27 19.50 -12.41
N GLY A 136 -0.84 20.65 -12.80
CA GLY A 136 -2.18 21.10 -12.44
C GLY A 136 -2.53 22.53 -12.87
N CYS A 137 -1.60 23.32 -13.41
CA CYS A 137 -1.94 24.62 -14.02
C CYS A 137 -2.07 24.45 -15.54
N VAL A 138 -3.26 24.68 -16.09
CA VAL A 138 -3.47 24.69 -17.54
C VAL A 138 -2.86 25.99 -18.09
N ALA A 139 -1.66 25.92 -18.64
CA ALA A 139 -1.08 27.01 -19.42
C ALA A 139 -1.93 27.25 -20.68
N ALA A 140 -1.98 28.48 -21.19
CA ALA A 140 -2.80 28.84 -22.35
C ALA A 140 -2.51 28.00 -23.61
N GLY A 141 -1.32 27.40 -23.72
CA GLY A 141 -0.95 26.47 -24.79
C GLY A 141 -1.48 25.03 -24.64
N ALA A 142 -2.04 24.69 -23.48
CA ALA A 142 -2.64 23.38 -23.18
C ALA A 142 -4.16 23.36 -23.39
N ILE A 143 -4.75 24.50 -23.77
CA ILE A 143 -6.14 24.58 -24.23
C ILE A 143 -6.13 24.36 -25.75
N ASP A 144 -6.90 23.38 -26.23
CA ASP A 144 -7.01 23.10 -27.67
C ASP A 144 -7.35 24.40 -28.44
N PRO A 145 -6.54 24.83 -29.42
CA PRO A 145 -6.84 26.00 -30.24
C PRO A 145 -8.23 25.95 -30.88
N LYS A 146 -8.78 24.75 -31.11
CA LYS A 146 -10.14 24.54 -31.65
C LYS A 146 -11.25 24.97 -30.71
N LEU A 147 -11.01 25.04 -29.40
CA LEU A 147 -11.96 25.62 -28.45
C LEU A 147 -12.14 27.14 -28.64
N PHE A 148 -11.22 27.78 -29.37
CA PHE A 148 -11.31 29.18 -29.78
C PHE A 148 -11.69 29.35 -31.26
N GLU A 149 -11.88 28.26 -32.03
CA GLU A 149 -12.38 28.34 -33.40
C GLU A 149 -13.83 28.81 -33.39
N GLY A 150 -14.03 30.11 -33.69
CA GLY A 150 -15.33 30.80 -33.65
C GLY A 150 -15.39 31.96 -32.64
N MET A 151 -14.41 32.08 -31.73
CA MET A 151 -14.29 33.24 -30.85
C MET A 151 -13.40 34.31 -31.50
N VAL A 152 -13.96 35.47 -31.81
CA VAL A 152 -13.19 36.60 -32.38
C VAL A 152 -12.21 37.13 -31.34
N LYS A 153 -10.90 37.11 -31.62
CA LYS A 153 -9.91 37.67 -30.70
C LYS A 153 -10.05 39.19 -30.67
N LYS A 154 -9.84 39.81 -29.50
CA LYS A 154 -9.90 41.28 -29.37
C LYS A 154 -8.94 42.01 -30.33
N SER A 155 -7.82 41.38 -30.70
CA SER A 155 -6.85 41.88 -31.69
C SER A 155 -7.33 41.80 -33.14
N GLU A 156 -8.37 41.01 -33.40
CA GLU A 156 -8.94 40.79 -34.74
C GLU A 156 -10.21 41.63 -34.96
N LEU A 157 -10.72 42.31 -33.94
CA LEU A 157 -11.83 43.26 -34.06
C LEU A 157 -11.36 44.58 -34.69
N ALA A 158 -12.15 45.13 -35.61
CA ALA A 158 -11.92 46.46 -36.16
C ALA A 158 -12.00 47.52 -35.04
N PRO A 159 -11.20 48.62 -35.09
CA PRO A 159 -11.18 49.64 -34.03
C PRO A 159 -12.57 50.17 -33.64
N VAL A 160 -13.47 50.36 -34.62
CA VAL A 160 -14.86 50.79 -34.41
C VAL A 160 -15.67 49.84 -33.52
N ALA A 161 -15.38 48.53 -33.55
CA ALA A 161 -16.08 47.55 -32.71
C ALA A 161 -15.69 47.65 -31.22
N LEU A 162 -14.59 48.35 -30.91
CA LEU A 162 -14.15 48.60 -29.54
C LEU A 162 -14.52 50.01 -29.04
N SER A 163 -14.55 51.01 -29.94
CA SER A 163 -14.76 52.41 -29.57
C SER A 163 -16.20 52.91 -29.76
N GLY A 164 -16.96 52.33 -30.71
CA GLY A 164 -18.26 52.83 -31.14
C GLY A 164 -18.23 54.12 -31.98
N ASN A 165 -17.05 54.66 -32.29
CA ASN A 165 -16.91 55.92 -33.03
C ASN A 165 -16.95 55.73 -34.54
N PHE A 166 -17.75 56.53 -35.25
CA PHE A 166 -17.89 56.44 -36.71
C PHE A 166 -16.58 56.72 -37.47
N SER A 167 -15.68 57.53 -36.90
CA SER A 167 -14.36 57.84 -37.47
C SER A 167 -13.43 56.63 -37.60
N ASP A 168 -13.73 55.55 -36.88
CA ASP A 168 -12.87 54.38 -36.76
C ASP A 168 -13.20 53.31 -37.83
N LEU A 169 -14.15 53.61 -38.71
CA LEU A 169 -14.48 52.84 -39.92
C LEU A 169 -13.44 53.10 -41.02
N LYS A 170 -12.66 52.08 -41.37
CA LYS A 170 -11.87 52.10 -42.61
C LYS A 170 -12.75 51.75 -43.81
N GLY A 171 -12.72 52.57 -44.85
CA GLY A 171 -13.53 52.39 -46.06
C GLY A 171 -14.98 52.85 -45.92
N GLY A 172 -15.31 53.61 -44.87
CA GLY A 172 -16.59 54.31 -44.78
C GLY A 172 -16.74 55.34 -45.90
N PRO A 173 -17.97 55.65 -46.34
CA PRO A 173 -18.20 56.61 -47.43
C PRO A 173 -17.63 57.98 -47.07
N ASP A 174 -16.87 58.57 -47.99
CA ASP A 174 -16.41 59.95 -47.87
C ASP A 174 -17.61 60.90 -48.00
N LEU A 175 -18.12 61.35 -46.86
CA LEU A 175 -19.26 62.26 -46.79
C LEU A 175 -18.88 63.72 -47.08
N SER A 176 -17.60 64.03 -47.33
CA SER A 176 -17.15 65.38 -47.66
C SER A 176 -17.60 65.87 -49.05
N ALA A 177 -18.10 64.96 -49.90
CA ALA A 177 -18.64 65.26 -51.23
C ALA A 177 -20.19 65.39 -51.27
N TYR A 178 -20.91 65.12 -50.18
CA TYR A 178 -22.35 65.45 -50.12
C TYR A 178 -22.51 66.95 -49.88
N ALA A 179 -22.60 67.66 -51.00
CA ALA A 179 -22.73 69.10 -51.07
C ALA A 179 -23.85 69.63 -50.16
N LYS A 180 -23.56 70.72 -49.43
CA LYS A 180 -24.61 71.66 -49.01
C LYS A 180 -25.45 71.96 -50.25
N THR A 181 -26.77 71.86 -50.13
CA THR A 181 -27.81 71.75 -51.17
C THR A 181 -27.80 72.82 -52.29
N ALA A 182 -26.84 73.74 -52.32
CA ALA A 182 -26.79 74.90 -53.18
C ALA A 182 -25.87 74.74 -54.43
N SER A 183 -25.37 73.55 -54.77
CA SER A 183 -24.38 73.42 -55.87
C SER A 183 -24.47 72.15 -56.73
N LEU A 184 -25.65 71.52 -56.85
CA LEU A 184 -25.82 70.37 -57.73
C LEU A 184 -26.28 70.79 -59.15
N SER A 185 -25.71 70.14 -60.18
CA SER A 185 -26.05 70.30 -61.60
C SER A 185 -27.47 69.79 -61.91
N PRO A 186 -28.21 70.33 -62.91
CA PRO A 186 -29.60 69.95 -63.18
C PRO A 186 -29.86 68.43 -63.29
N VAL A 187 -28.93 67.69 -63.93
CA VAL A 187 -29.00 66.22 -64.07
C VAL A 187 -29.16 65.48 -62.74
N ALA A 188 -28.62 66.04 -61.64
CA ALA A 188 -28.69 65.45 -60.32
C ALA A 188 -30.07 65.58 -59.66
N THR A 189 -30.96 66.41 -60.21
CA THR A 189 -32.36 66.56 -59.75
C THR A 189 -33.38 65.97 -60.71
N THR A 190 -33.05 65.92 -62.01
CA THR A 190 -33.97 65.44 -63.06
C THR A 190 -33.78 63.96 -63.37
N GLY A 191 -32.56 63.42 -63.21
CA GLY A 191 -32.21 62.04 -63.56
C GLY A 191 -32.14 61.75 -65.07
N ASN A 192 -32.26 62.76 -65.94
CA ASN A 192 -32.24 62.57 -67.40
C ASN A 192 -30.82 62.62 -67.96
N TYR A 193 -30.41 61.54 -68.64
CA TYR A 193 -29.05 61.40 -69.18
C TYR A 193 -28.70 62.43 -70.28
N ALA A 194 -29.73 63.01 -70.93
CA ALA A 194 -29.57 64.08 -71.91
C ALA A 194 -29.10 65.43 -71.31
N ASP A 195 -29.17 65.57 -69.99
CA ASP A 195 -28.75 66.78 -69.28
C ASP A 195 -27.21 66.85 -69.10
N LEU A 196 -26.47 65.83 -69.55
CA LEU A 196 -25.01 65.79 -69.61
C LEU A 196 -24.49 66.37 -70.94
N LYS A 197 -23.86 67.56 -70.91
CA LYS A 197 -23.10 68.08 -72.06
C LYS A 197 -21.66 67.56 -72.03
N GLY A 198 -21.21 66.94 -73.13
CA GLY A 198 -19.82 66.48 -73.32
C GLY A 198 -19.51 65.06 -72.82
N GLY A 199 -20.52 64.20 -72.72
CA GLY A 199 -20.33 62.81 -72.31
C GLY A 199 -19.48 61.99 -73.30
N PRO A 200 -18.56 61.12 -72.83
CA PRO A 200 -17.72 60.29 -73.68
C PRO A 200 -18.52 59.21 -74.42
N ASP A 201 -18.18 58.97 -75.69
CA ASP A 201 -18.71 57.86 -76.49
C ASP A 201 -18.09 56.53 -76.02
N LEU A 202 -18.92 55.70 -75.36
CA LEU A 202 -18.50 54.43 -74.76
C LEU A 202 -18.72 53.22 -75.68
N ALA A 203 -19.12 53.42 -76.94
CA ALA A 203 -19.24 52.35 -77.92
C ALA A 203 -17.95 51.50 -78.16
N PRO A 204 -16.71 52.00 -77.96
CA PRO A 204 -15.50 51.21 -78.21
C PRO A 204 -14.99 50.33 -77.04
N TYR A 205 -15.47 50.52 -75.81
CA TYR A 205 -14.83 49.95 -74.60
C TYR A 205 -15.51 48.70 -74.01
N ALA A 206 -16.63 48.25 -74.58
CA ALA A 206 -17.27 46.99 -74.18
C ALA A 206 -16.78 45.82 -75.06
N LYS A 207 -15.58 45.29 -74.80
CA LYS A 207 -15.19 43.95 -75.25
C LYS A 207 -14.68 43.12 -74.08
N VAL A 208 -15.58 42.31 -73.52
CA VAL A 208 -15.39 41.31 -72.45
C VAL A 208 -14.35 40.22 -72.82
N ALA A 209 -13.86 40.20 -74.06
CA ALA A 209 -13.04 39.13 -74.63
C ALA A 209 -11.57 39.09 -74.15
N SER A 210 -11.11 40.03 -73.34
CA SER A 210 -9.72 40.09 -72.85
C SER A 210 -9.56 39.97 -71.33
N LEU A 211 -10.64 39.66 -70.60
CA LEU A 211 -10.57 39.39 -69.16
C LEU A 211 -10.13 37.94 -68.91
N ALA A 212 -9.18 37.74 -67.99
CA ALA A 212 -8.77 36.41 -67.53
C ALA A 212 -9.97 35.66 -66.90
N PRO A 213 -10.07 34.32 -67.01
CA PRO A 213 -11.25 33.56 -66.57
C PRO A 213 -11.68 33.84 -65.11
N VAL A 214 -10.71 33.99 -64.21
CA VAL A 214 -10.96 34.33 -62.79
C VAL A 214 -11.69 35.67 -62.61
N ALA A 215 -11.49 36.64 -63.50
CA ALA A 215 -12.16 37.94 -63.45
C ALA A 215 -13.62 37.87 -63.92
N GLN A 216 -14.02 36.78 -64.58
CA GLN A 216 -15.40 36.54 -65.02
C GLN A 216 -16.16 35.65 -64.02
N SER A 217 -15.49 34.64 -63.45
CA SER A 217 -16.13 33.65 -62.60
C SER A 217 -16.03 33.95 -61.09
N GLY A 218 -15.01 34.70 -60.67
CA GLY A 218 -14.62 34.84 -59.27
C GLY A 218 -14.11 33.55 -58.62
N SER A 219 -13.94 32.47 -59.39
CA SER A 219 -13.56 31.16 -58.89
C SER A 219 -12.06 31.07 -58.63
N TYR A 220 -11.68 30.72 -57.41
CA TYR A 220 -10.29 30.44 -57.04
C TYR A 220 -9.65 29.38 -57.94
N ASN A 221 -10.46 28.47 -58.50
CA ASN A 221 -9.96 27.39 -59.34
C ASN A 221 -9.39 27.83 -60.69
N ASP A 222 -9.72 29.04 -61.14
CA ASP A 222 -9.33 29.56 -62.46
C ASP A 222 -7.94 30.23 -62.47
N LEU A 223 -7.22 30.17 -61.34
CA LEU A 223 -5.83 30.59 -61.20
C LEU A 223 -4.88 29.48 -61.69
N LYS A 224 -3.97 29.82 -62.62
CA LYS A 224 -3.03 28.85 -63.23
C LYS A 224 -1.88 28.40 -62.30
N ASP A 225 -1.53 29.20 -61.29
CA ASP A 225 -0.38 28.95 -60.41
C ASP A 225 -0.80 28.89 -58.93
N LYS A 226 -1.68 27.92 -58.59
CA LYS A 226 -2.14 27.72 -57.20
C LYS A 226 -1.06 27.04 -56.35
N PRO A 227 -0.81 27.48 -55.10
CA PRO A 227 0.03 26.74 -54.17
C PRO A 227 -0.52 25.32 -53.92
N ALA A 228 0.34 24.30 -53.97
CA ALA A 228 -0.06 22.94 -53.62
C ALA A 228 -0.27 22.83 -52.11
N ILE A 229 -1.52 22.63 -51.68
CA ILE A 229 -1.87 22.36 -50.28
C ILE A 229 -1.54 20.90 -50.00
N SER A 230 -0.75 20.64 -48.95
CA SER A 230 -0.40 19.28 -48.51
C SER A 230 -1.65 18.50 -48.11
N ASP A 231 -1.59 17.16 -48.14
CA ASP A 231 -2.76 16.33 -47.84
C ASP A 231 -3.29 16.56 -46.41
N ALA A 232 -2.41 16.89 -45.45
CA ALA A 232 -2.80 17.34 -44.12
C ALA A 232 -3.74 18.56 -44.13
N GLY A 233 -3.57 19.50 -45.07
CA GLY A 233 -4.44 20.66 -45.23
C GLY A 233 -5.76 20.37 -45.94
N LYS A 234 -5.92 19.18 -46.55
CA LYS A 234 -7.15 18.76 -47.24
C LYS A 234 -8.05 17.91 -46.34
N THR A 235 -7.45 17.04 -45.53
CA THR A 235 -8.18 16.01 -44.77
C THR A 235 -8.37 16.37 -43.29
N GLY A 236 -7.49 17.22 -42.74
CA GLY A 236 -7.41 17.46 -41.30
C GLY A 236 -6.98 16.24 -40.48
N ASN A 237 -6.55 15.15 -41.13
CA ASN A 237 -6.14 13.93 -40.45
C ASN A 237 -4.69 14.04 -39.94
N TYR A 238 -4.50 13.68 -38.68
CA TYR A 238 -3.19 13.60 -38.04
C TYR A 238 -2.24 12.60 -38.73
N GLY A 239 -2.81 11.62 -39.45
CA GLY A 239 -2.09 10.66 -40.28
C GLY A 239 -1.18 11.31 -41.33
N ASP A 240 -1.63 12.46 -41.88
CA ASP A 240 -1.10 13.05 -43.11
C ASP A 240 0.02 14.09 -42.87
N LEU A 241 0.38 14.31 -41.59
CA LEU A 241 1.52 15.13 -41.21
C LEU A 241 2.84 14.39 -41.44
N GLN A 242 3.70 14.94 -42.28
CA GLN A 242 5.10 14.51 -42.41
C GLN A 242 5.93 15.15 -41.29
N ASN A 243 6.93 14.44 -40.75
CA ASN A 243 7.78 14.85 -39.61
C ASN A 243 7.04 15.04 -38.28
N LYS A 244 6.34 13.99 -37.82
CA LYS A 244 5.65 13.99 -36.53
C LYS A 244 6.64 14.12 -35.36
N PRO A 245 6.42 15.02 -34.40
CA PRO A 245 7.21 15.06 -33.18
C PRO A 245 7.07 13.74 -32.41
N VAL A 246 8.18 13.22 -31.89
CA VAL A 246 8.20 12.06 -31.00
C VAL A 246 7.79 12.53 -29.61
N LEU A 247 6.53 12.31 -29.23
CA LEU A 247 6.03 12.65 -27.89
C LEU A 247 6.52 11.63 -26.85
N PRO A 248 7.02 12.05 -25.68
CA PRO A 248 7.22 11.19 -24.52
C PRO A 248 5.86 10.61 -24.10
N GLN A 249 5.71 9.30 -24.18
CA GLN A 249 4.41 8.64 -24.07
C GLN A 249 3.94 8.51 -22.60
N LEU A 250 3.30 9.56 -22.07
CA LEU A 250 2.34 9.39 -20.97
C LEU A 250 1.08 8.74 -21.55
N GLY A 251 0.69 7.57 -21.03
CA GLY A 251 -0.48 6.82 -21.52
C GLY A 251 -0.16 5.63 -22.43
N LYS A 252 1.03 5.01 -22.33
CA LYS A 252 1.23 3.67 -22.89
C LYS A 252 0.22 2.72 -22.26
N THR A 253 -0.84 2.35 -22.95
CA THR A 253 -1.39 1.01 -22.73
C THR A 253 -0.31 0.02 -23.17
N CYS A 254 -0.32 -1.18 -22.62
CA CYS A 254 0.28 -2.27 -23.37
C CYS A 254 -0.38 -2.24 -24.76
N GLY A 255 0.44 -2.12 -25.82
CA GLY A 255 -0.04 -1.88 -27.19
C GLY A 255 -1.11 -2.89 -27.59
N THR A 256 -1.89 -2.62 -28.65
CA THR A 256 -3.01 -3.50 -29.06
C THR A 256 -2.59 -4.98 -29.10
N GLY A 257 -3.21 -5.80 -28.25
CA GLY A 257 -2.90 -7.24 -28.09
C GLY A 257 -1.91 -7.58 -26.96
N LEU A 258 -1.45 -6.60 -26.18
CA LEU A 258 -0.59 -6.78 -25.01
C LEU A 258 -1.35 -6.44 -23.72
N VAL A 259 -1.10 -7.16 -22.62
CA VAL A 259 -1.64 -6.87 -21.28
C VAL A 259 -0.55 -6.45 -20.30
N MET A 260 -0.94 -5.68 -19.28
CA MET A 260 -0.03 -5.30 -18.19
C MET A 260 0.24 -6.53 -17.31
N ALA A 261 1.46 -7.03 -17.37
CA ALA A 261 1.98 -8.09 -16.51
C ALA A 261 2.46 -7.56 -15.15
N GLY A 262 2.76 -6.26 -15.05
CA GLY A 262 3.13 -5.63 -13.78
C GLY A 262 3.54 -4.17 -13.93
N ILE A 263 3.86 -3.54 -12.80
CA ILE A 263 4.47 -2.20 -12.73
C ILE A 263 5.89 -2.39 -12.22
N LYS A 264 6.88 -1.98 -13.01
CA LYS A 264 8.30 -2.04 -12.64
C LYS A 264 8.59 -1.04 -11.52
N ALA A 265 9.70 -1.23 -10.82
CA ALA A 265 10.12 -0.33 -9.73
C ALA A 265 10.32 1.13 -10.20
N ASP A 266 10.49 1.35 -11.50
CA ASP A 266 10.59 2.67 -12.13
C ASP A 266 9.22 3.28 -12.54
N GLY A 267 8.12 2.61 -12.21
CA GLY A 267 6.75 3.03 -12.54
C GLY A 267 6.31 2.72 -13.97
N SER A 268 7.17 2.08 -14.80
CA SER A 268 6.81 1.69 -16.15
C SER A 268 6.01 0.38 -16.20
N TYR A 269 5.16 0.22 -17.22
CA TYR A 269 4.37 -1.00 -17.39
C TYR A 269 5.25 -2.12 -17.96
N ASP A 270 5.20 -3.28 -17.33
CA ASP A 270 5.68 -4.52 -17.91
C ASP A 270 4.57 -5.12 -18.76
N CYS A 271 4.78 -5.22 -20.08
CA CYS A 271 3.74 -5.59 -21.03
C CYS A 271 4.05 -6.95 -21.67
N SER A 272 3.08 -7.85 -21.65
CA SER A 272 3.20 -9.20 -22.21
C SER A 272 2.19 -9.42 -23.35
N ALA A 273 2.60 -10.19 -24.37
CA ALA A 273 1.78 -10.56 -25.53
C ALA A 273 0.84 -11.75 -25.27
N SER A 274 0.78 -12.23 -24.03
CA SER A 274 -0.01 -13.40 -23.68
C SER A 274 -1.50 -13.06 -23.66
N ALA A 275 -2.30 -13.94 -24.27
CA ALA A 275 -3.74 -13.93 -24.16
C ALA A 275 -4.16 -13.85 -22.68
N ILE A 276 -5.12 -12.98 -22.40
CA ILE A 276 -5.67 -12.75 -21.06
C ILE A 276 -6.32 -14.05 -20.58
N ALA A 277 -5.62 -14.82 -19.77
CA ALA A 277 -6.20 -15.98 -19.11
C ALA A 277 -7.11 -15.50 -17.97
N ALA A 278 -8.18 -16.22 -17.65
CA ALA A 278 -9.20 -15.74 -16.71
C ALA A 278 -8.69 -15.58 -15.25
N ASP A 279 -7.45 -15.98 -14.98
CA ASP A 279 -6.83 -16.26 -13.69
C ASP A 279 -5.77 -15.24 -13.23
N MET A 280 -5.48 -14.20 -14.01
CA MET A 280 -4.32 -13.26 -13.94
C MET A 280 -3.85 -12.66 -12.59
N ILE A 281 -4.51 -12.91 -11.45
CA ILE A 281 -4.14 -12.26 -10.19
C ILE A 281 -2.76 -12.70 -9.71
N ASP A 282 -2.33 -13.94 -9.99
CA ASP A 282 -1.00 -14.40 -9.65
C ASP A 282 0.07 -13.86 -10.59
N GLU A 283 -0.21 -13.71 -11.88
CA GLU A 283 0.74 -13.07 -12.80
C GLU A 283 0.94 -11.59 -12.45
N VAL A 284 -0.15 -10.83 -12.27
CA VAL A 284 -0.09 -9.39 -11.95
C VAL A 284 0.57 -9.13 -10.59
N SER A 285 0.41 -10.05 -9.64
CA SER A 285 1.03 -9.95 -8.32
C SER A 285 2.43 -10.57 -8.25
N ASN A 286 3.01 -11.03 -9.37
CA ASN A 286 4.28 -11.76 -9.41
C ASN A 286 4.31 -12.93 -8.41
N GLY A 287 3.21 -13.70 -8.38
CA GLY A 287 3.00 -14.87 -7.55
C GLY A 287 2.65 -14.59 -6.09
N LEU A 288 2.41 -13.34 -5.70
CA LEU A 288 2.09 -12.99 -4.30
C LEU A 288 0.63 -13.25 -3.92
N ILE A 289 -0.31 -13.10 -4.86
CA ILE A 289 -1.76 -13.26 -4.66
C ILE A 289 -2.26 -14.30 -5.63
N TRP A 290 -2.98 -15.30 -5.15
CA TRP A 290 -3.52 -16.40 -5.96
C TRP A 290 -5.02 -16.52 -5.74
N ASN A 291 -5.77 -16.77 -6.81
CA ASN A 291 -7.19 -17.13 -6.72
C ASN A 291 -7.49 -18.52 -7.32
N GLN A 292 -6.45 -19.26 -7.71
CA GLN A 292 -6.57 -20.63 -8.17
C GLN A 292 -6.36 -21.62 -7.03
N PHE A 293 -7.24 -22.62 -6.96
CA PHE A 293 -7.17 -23.64 -5.92
C PHE A 293 -7.50 -25.01 -6.48
N ILE A 294 -6.92 -26.05 -5.88
CA ILE A 294 -7.38 -27.43 -6.08
C ILE A 294 -8.27 -27.76 -4.89
N ASP A 295 -9.56 -27.88 -5.15
CA ASP A 295 -10.54 -28.33 -4.18
C ASP A 295 -10.83 -29.81 -4.40
N THR A 296 -10.41 -30.65 -3.45
CA THR A 296 -10.62 -32.11 -3.48
C THR A 296 -11.65 -32.51 -2.44
N THR A 297 -12.72 -33.16 -2.89
CA THR A 297 -13.72 -33.79 -2.01
C THR A 297 -13.60 -35.31 -2.14
N LYS A 298 -13.50 -35.99 -1.00
CA LYS A 298 -13.38 -37.45 -0.93
C LYS A 298 -14.74 -38.08 -0.66
N GLY A 299 -15.07 -39.13 -1.40
CA GLY A 299 -16.21 -40.00 -1.11
C GLY A 299 -15.94 -40.95 0.06
N GLY A 300 -16.80 -41.95 0.19
CA GLY A 300 -16.62 -43.03 1.15
C GLY A 300 -15.28 -43.74 0.96
N THR A 301 -14.62 -44.08 2.07
CA THR A 301 -13.28 -44.72 2.05
C THR A 301 -13.32 -46.22 1.80
N LYS A 302 -14.50 -46.85 1.92
CA LYS A 302 -14.72 -48.28 1.69
C LYS A 302 -16.19 -48.57 1.38
N VAL A 303 -16.68 -48.03 0.26
CA VAL A 303 -18.06 -48.24 -0.17
C VAL A 303 -18.17 -49.66 -0.72
N ALA A 304 -18.98 -50.50 -0.08
CA ALA A 304 -19.12 -51.91 -0.45
C ALA A 304 -19.82 -52.07 -1.81
N ILE A 305 -19.34 -53.02 -2.61
CA ILE A 305 -19.94 -53.46 -3.87
C ILE A 305 -20.57 -54.83 -3.60
N PRO A 306 -21.90 -54.92 -3.44
CA PRO A 306 -22.58 -56.21 -3.39
C PRO A 306 -22.46 -56.93 -4.74
N ASP A 307 -22.26 -58.25 -4.69
CA ASP A 307 -22.32 -59.08 -5.89
C ASP A 307 -23.68 -58.91 -6.56
N GLY A 308 -23.67 -58.66 -7.87
CA GLY A 308 -24.89 -58.47 -8.62
C GLY A 308 -25.60 -57.15 -8.36
N SER A 309 -24.85 -56.11 -7.97
CA SER A 309 -25.37 -54.76 -7.72
C SER A 309 -26.13 -54.12 -8.88
N GLY A 310 -26.21 -54.73 -10.07
CA GLY A 310 -27.26 -54.54 -11.09
C GLY A 310 -27.58 -53.08 -11.42
N PRO A 311 -28.51 -52.42 -10.70
CA PRO A 311 -28.74 -50.96 -10.80
C PRO A 311 -27.50 -50.07 -10.51
N GLY A 312 -26.51 -50.56 -9.75
CA GLY A 312 -25.28 -49.87 -9.35
C GLY A 312 -25.30 -49.36 -7.91
N VAL A 313 -24.14 -49.31 -7.28
CA VAL A 313 -23.91 -48.70 -5.96
C VAL A 313 -23.49 -47.25 -6.15
N ASN A 314 -24.20 -46.34 -5.51
CA ASN A 314 -23.98 -44.90 -5.62
C ASN A 314 -23.23 -44.36 -4.40
N ASP A 315 -22.30 -43.45 -4.64
CA ASP A 315 -21.78 -42.54 -3.63
C ASP A 315 -21.87 -41.11 -4.15
N VAL A 316 -22.26 -40.17 -3.29
CA VAL A 316 -22.65 -38.81 -3.69
C VAL A 316 -21.80 -37.78 -2.96
N LEU A 317 -21.20 -36.88 -3.72
CA LEU A 317 -20.52 -35.69 -3.22
C LEU A 317 -21.36 -34.46 -3.53
N ASP A 318 -21.56 -33.60 -2.54
CA ASP A 318 -22.20 -32.29 -2.73
C ASP A 318 -21.12 -31.20 -2.76
N PHE A 319 -20.93 -30.60 -3.94
CA PHE A 319 -19.90 -29.58 -4.16
C PHE A 319 -20.47 -28.18 -3.95
N PRO A 320 -19.84 -27.34 -3.10
CA PRO A 320 -20.27 -25.96 -2.91
C PRO A 320 -19.94 -25.09 -4.14
N ASP A 321 -20.46 -23.85 -4.16
CA ASP A 321 -20.01 -22.83 -5.11
C ASP A 321 -18.55 -22.47 -4.84
N ILE A 322 -17.65 -22.96 -5.70
CA ILE A 322 -16.20 -22.78 -5.60
C ILE A 322 -15.63 -21.91 -6.73
N GLY A 323 -16.46 -21.44 -7.65
CA GLY A 323 -16.07 -20.70 -8.84
C GLY A 323 -16.10 -21.54 -10.11
N LEU A 324 -15.33 -21.13 -11.13
CA LEU A 324 -15.32 -21.79 -12.44
C LEU A 324 -14.25 -22.88 -12.48
N ALA A 325 -14.59 -24.05 -13.00
CA ALA A 325 -13.63 -25.14 -13.17
C ALA A 325 -12.60 -24.81 -14.26
N GLN A 326 -11.32 -25.06 -13.98
CA GLN A 326 -10.20 -25.01 -14.94
C GLN A 326 -9.70 -26.40 -15.31
N ALA A 327 -9.81 -27.36 -14.40
CA ALA A 327 -9.57 -28.78 -14.66
C ALA A 327 -10.36 -29.63 -13.67
N ILE A 328 -10.78 -30.81 -14.11
CA ILE A 328 -11.51 -31.79 -13.29
C ILE A 328 -10.83 -33.14 -13.42
N TRP A 329 -10.67 -33.84 -12.29
CA TRP A 329 -10.26 -35.24 -12.30
C TRP A 329 -10.90 -36.04 -11.17
N VAL A 330 -11.04 -37.34 -11.43
CA VAL A 330 -11.59 -38.31 -10.49
C VAL A 330 -10.56 -39.38 -10.20
N ASP A 331 -10.17 -39.51 -8.94
CA ASP A 331 -9.36 -40.63 -8.47
C ASP A 331 -10.27 -41.76 -8.01
N VAL A 332 -10.04 -42.98 -8.48
CA VAL A 332 -10.76 -44.19 -8.04
C VAL A 332 -9.77 -45.26 -7.60
N ASN A 333 -9.99 -45.79 -6.40
CA ASN A 333 -9.40 -47.05 -5.94
C ASN A 333 -10.53 -48.05 -5.71
N LEU A 334 -10.52 -49.15 -6.46
CA LEU A 334 -11.55 -50.17 -6.41
C LEU A 334 -10.91 -51.55 -6.34
N PHE A 335 -11.50 -52.43 -5.54
CA PHE A 335 -11.23 -53.86 -5.49
C PHE A 335 -12.53 -54.63 -5.78
N THR A 336 -12.45 -55.74 -6.50
CA THR A 336 -13.58 -56.60 -6.94
C THR A 336 -13.06 -58.00 -7.23
N SER A 337 -13.91 -59.03 -7.23
CA SER A 337 -13.47 -60.36 -7.65
C SER A 337 -13.19 -60.47 -9.16
N ASP A 338 -13.86 -59.65 -10.00
CA ASP A 338 -13.73 -59.69 -11.46
C ASP A 338 -13.89 -58.30 -12.10
N LEU A 339 -12.77 -57.61 -12.28
CA LEU A 339 -12.76 -56.26 -12.86
C LEU A 339 -13.28 -56.22 -14.32
N SER A 340 -13.30 -57.36 -15.02
CA SER A 340 -13.78 -57.42 -16.41
C SER A 340 -15.28 -57.17 -16.55
N LEU A 341 -16.03 -57.24 -15.44
CA LEU A 341 -17.48 -57.06 -15.39
C LEU A 341 -17.91 -55.65 -14.96
N ILE A 342 -17.02 -54.91 -14.30
CA ILE A 342 -17.32 -53.62 -13.69
C ILE A 342 -17.52 -52.51 -14.72
N THR A 343 -18.50 -51.64 -14.43
CA THR A 343 -18.68 -50.34 -15.09
C THR A 343 -18.74 -49.23 -14.04
N ILE A 344 -18.05 -48.12 -14.30
CA ILE A 344 -18.01 -46.95 -13.42
C ILE A 344 -18.55 -45.74 -14.17
N GLU A 345 -19.64 -45.20 -13.65
CA GLU A 345 -20.34 -44.03 -14.19
C GLU A 345 -20.16 -42.83 -13.27
N LEU A 346 -20.08 -41.63 -13.86
CA LEU A 346 -20.09 -40.37 -13.13
C LEU A 346 -21.17 -39.44 -13.68
N TYR A 347 -22.02 -38.94 -12.78
CA TYR A 347 -23.03 -37.93 -13.06
C TYR A 347 -22.62 -36.62 -12.39
N GLY A 348 -22.53 -35.56 -13.20
CA GLY A 348 -22.42 -34.20 -12.68
C GLY A 348 -23.80 -33.54 -12.50
N PRO A 349 -23.84 -32.36 -11.85
CA PRO A 349 -25.08 -31.62 -11.63
C PRO A 349 -25.87 -31.38 -12.93
N GLY A 350 -27.14 -31.78 -12.95
CA GLY A 350 -28.04 -31.55 -14.08
C GLY A 350 -27.82 -32.45 -15.30
N MET A 351 -26.93 -33.45 -15.22
CA MET A 351 -26.67 -34.37 -16.34
C MET A 351 -27.73 -35.48 -16.43
N SER A 352 -28.24 -35.74 -17.64
CA SER A 352 -29.14 -36.87 -17.94
C SER A 352 -28.42 -38.14 -18.39
N SER A 353 -27.14 -38.03 -18.76
CA SER A 353 -26.31 -39.15 -19.25
C SER A 353 -24.95 -39.11 -18.56
N PRO A 354 -24.39 -40.23 -18.12
CA PRO A 354 -23.14 -40.25 -17.38
C PRO A 354 -21.91 -40.13 -18.28
N TYR A 355 -20.79 -39.73 -17.67
CA TYR A 355 -19.47 -40.12 -18.15
C TYR A 355 -19.20 -41.57 -17.78
N ILE A 356 -18.68 -42.38 -18.70
CA ILE A 356 -18.22 -43.73 -18.38
C ILE A 356 -16.71 -43.65 -18.14
N LEU A 357 -16.31 -43.69 -16.88
CA LEU A 357 -14.91 -43.62 -16.49
C LEU A 357 -14.20 -44.92 -16.88
N TYR A 358 -14.85 -46.05 -16.57
CA TYR A 358 -14.34 -47.39 -16.85
C TYR A 358 -15.50 -48.29 -17.29
N SER A 359 -15.27 -49.11 -18.32
CA SER A 359 -16.16 -50.18 -18.71
C SER A 359 -15.32 -51.35 -19.20
N LYS A 360 -15.53 -52.52 -18.58
CA LYS A 360 -15.19 -53.88 -19.06
C LYS A 360 -13.99 -53.98 -20.00
N GLY A 361 -12.88 -54.55 -19.53
CA GLY A 361 -11.78 -54.85 -20.46
C GLY A 361 -10.40 -55.13 -19.88
N LYS A 362 -10.24 -55.15 -18.54
CA LYS A 362 -8.97 -55.56 -17.90
C LYS A 362 -9.19 -56.82 -17.08
N THR A 363 -8.23 -57.74 -17.15
CA THR A 363 -8.16 -58.90 -16.26
C THR A 363 -7.54 -58.50 -14.92
N GLY A 364 -8.07 -59.00 -13.81
CA GLY A 364 -7.59 -58.69 -12.46
C GLY A 364 -8.71 -58.31 -11.50
N ASN A 365 -8.32 -57.87 -10.31
CA ASN A 365 -9.21 -57.62 -9.17
C ASN A 365 -9.09 -56.19 -8.59
N THR A 366 -8.21 -55.36 -9.13
CA THR A 366 -7.92 -54.02 -8.58
C THR A 366 -7.84 -52.98 -9.68
N LEU A 367 -8.47 -51.82 -9.46
CA LEU A 367 -8.36 -50.62 -10.28
C LEU A 367 -7.88 -49.45 -9.42
N LYS A 368 -6.76 -48.85 -9.79
CA LYS A 368 -6.24 -47.62 -9.18
C LYS A 368 -5.85 -46.64 -10.28
N VAL A 369 -6.73 -45.67 -10.55
CA VAL A 369 -6.60 -44.75 -11.69
C VAL A 369 -7.07 -43.35 -11.29
N ALA A 370 -6.36 -42.35 -11.81
CA ALA A 370 -6.79 -40.96 -11.83
C ALA A 370 -7.32 -40.63 -13.24
N PHE A 371 -8.63 -40.43 -13.37
CA PHE A 371 -9.28 -40.04 -14.62
C PHE A 371 -9.20 -38.52 -14.77
N ASN A 372 -8.29 -38.06 -15.63
CA ASN A 372 -7.98 -36.66 -15.86
C ASN A 372 -7.83 -36.37 -17.37
N LYS A 373 -7.38 -35.17 -17.75
CA LYS A 373 -7.17 -34.78 -19.17
C LYS A 373 -6.19 -35.69 -19.92
N ASP A 374 -5.26 -36.32 -19.22
CA ASP A 374 -4.21 -37.17 -19.79
C ASP A 374 -4.61 -38.67 -19.77
N THR A 375 -5.76 -38.99 -19.15
CA THR A 375 -6.31 -40.34 -19.04
C THR A 375 -7.71 -40.37 -19.62
N ALA A 376 -7.81 -40.74 -20.89
CA ALA A 376 -9.09 -40.79 -21.60
C ALA A 376 -10.12 -41.65 -20.86
N LEU A 377 -11.35 -41.11 -20.78
CA LEU A 377 -12.50 -41.86 -20.26
C LEU A 377 -12.92 -42.91 -21.28
N PHE A 378 -13.61 -43.95 -20.83
CA PHE A 378 -14.22 -44.91 -21.76
C PHE A 378 -15.27 -44.22 -22.64
N GLN A 379 -16.06 -43.30 -22.07
CA GLN A 379 -17.01 -42.47 -22.82
C GLN A 379 -17.20 -41.09 -22.18
N GLY A 380 -17.19 -40.04 -23.02
CA GLY A 380 -17.38 -38.64 -22.65
C GLY A 380 -16.06 -37.94 -22.28
N ASP A 381 -16.15 -36.65 -21.94
CA ASP A 381 -14.99 -35.84 -21.56
C ASP A 381 -15.38 -34.75 -20.56
N MET A 382 -15.08 -35.01 -19.28
CA MET A 382 -15.39 -34.08 -18.19
C MET A 382 -14.73 -32.72 -18.35
N ASN A 383 -13.49 -32.67 -18.85
CA ASN A 383 -12.75 -31.40 -18.95
C ASN A 383 -13.29 -30.56 -20.11
N LYS A 384 -13.66 -31.19 -21.22
CA LYS A 384 -14.35 -30.49 -22.33
C LYS A 384 -15.69 -29.91 -21.91
N ASP A 385 -16.45 -30.63 -21.09
CA ASP A 385 -17.83 -30.26 -20.78
C ASP A 385 -17.96 -29.29 -19.61
N TRP A 386 -17.01 -29.28 -18.66
CA TRP A 386 -17.10 -28.49 -17.42
C TRP A 386 -16.11 -27.34 -17.28
N VAL A 387 -15.01 -27.31 -18.03
CA VAL A 387 -14.09 -26.17 -17.96
C VAL A 387 -14.82 -24.88 -18.36
N GLY A 388 -14.67 -23.85 -17.52
CA GLY A 388 -15.38 -22.57 -17.65
C GLY A 388 -16.80 -22.55 -17.06
N LYS A 389 -17.29 -23.64 -16.47
CA LYS A 389 -18.61 -23.72 -15.79
C LYS A 389 -18.45 -23.83 -14.28
N ASN A 390 -19.49 -23.45 -13.56
CA ASN A 390 -19.57 -23.66 -12.11
C ASN A 390 -19.96 -25.13 -11.83
N PRO A 391 -19.13 -25.91 -11.12
CA PRO A 391 -19.39 -27.33 -10.84
C PRO A 391 -20.28 -27.56 -9.61
N GLN A 392 -20.85 -26.50 -9.03
CA GLN A 392 -21.69 -26.57 -7.83
C GLN A 392 -22.84 -27.58 -7.98
N GLY A 393 -23.03 -28.38 -6.93
CA GLY A 393 -24.14 -29.31 -6.78
C GLY A 393 -23.67 -30.75 -6.60
N LYS A 394 -24.61 -31.68 -6.78
CA LYS A 394 -24.39 -33.11 -6.52
C LYS A 394 -23.67 -33.80 -7.68
N TRP A 395 -22.56 -34.44 -7.33
CA TRP A 395 -21.81 -35.37 -8.17
C TRP A 395 -22.02 -36.79 -7.66
N THR A 396 -22.40 -37.71 -8.52
CA THR A 396 -22.68 -39.10 -8.15
C THR A 396 -21.75 -40.03 -8.92
N LEU A 397 -20.98 -40.84 -8.20
CA LEU A 397 -20.23 -41.95 -8.79
C LEU A 397 -21.02 -43.24 -8.57
N THR A 398 -21.26 -43.99 -9.64
CA THR A 398 -22.02 -45.24 -9.63
C THR A 398 -21.13 -46.37 -10.11
N VAL A 399 -20.94 -47.40 -9.27
CA VAL A 399 -20.23 -48.63 -9.64
C VAL A 399 -21.24 -49.73 -9.88
N LYS A 400 -21.25 -50.30 -11.09
CA LYS A 400 -22.14 -51.38 -11.50
C LYS A 400 -21.35 -52.68 -11.62
N ASP A 401 -21.84 -53.70 -10.92
CA ASP A 401 -21.35 -55.07 -10.99
C ASP A 401 -22.49 -56.01 -11.43
N PRO A 402 -22.45 -56.56 -12.65
CA PRO A 402 -23.45 -57.51 -13.14
C PRO A 402 -23.24 -58.92 -12.56
N ILE A 403 -24.34 -59.58 -12.18
CA ILE A 403 -24.32 -60.91 -11.53
C ILE A 403 -23.50 -61.93 -12.33
N LYS A 404 -22.51 -62.56 -11.68
CA LYS A 404 -21.84 -63.77 -12.15
C LYS A 404 -22.16 -64.94 -11.20
N ASN A 405 -23.30 -65.58 -11.45
CA ASN A 405 -23.87 -66.69 -10.66
C ASN A 405 -24.50 -66.24 -9.33
N GLN A 406 -25.81 -66.50 -9.18
CA GLN A 406 -26.68 -66.00 -8.10
C GLN A 406 -26.28 -66.44 -6.68
N VAL A 407 -25.28 -65.81 -6.06
CA VAL A 407 -25.06 -65.94 -4.61
C VAL A 407 -25.46 -64.63 -3.93
N ASN A 408 -26.77 -64.44 -3.76
CA ASN A 408 -27.32 -63.29 -3.05
C ASN A 408 -26.70 -63.18 -1.63
N GLY A 409 -25.96 -62.09 -1.38
CA GLY A 409 -25.56 -61.68 -0.02
C GLY A 409 -24.06 -61.54 0.26
N THR A 410 -23.17 -61.83 -0.70
CA THR A 410 -21.73 -61.59 -0.53
C THR A 410 -21.30 -60.23 -1.09
N THR A 411 -20.36 -59.57 -0.40
CA THR A 411 -19.70 -58.35 -0.91
C THR A 411 -18.63 -58.79 -1.90
N ASP A 412 -18.76 -58.39 -3.17
CA ASP A 412 -17.81 -58.68 -4.24
C ASP A 412 -16.52 -57.84 -4.11
N GLY A 413 -16.67 -56.63 -3.57
CA GLY A 413 -15.55 -55.71 -3.46
C GLY A 413 -15.88 -54.42 -2.74
N ASP A 414 -15.00 -53.44 -2.87
CA ASP A 414 -15.22 -52.09 -2.36
C ASP A 414 -14.54 -51.05 -3.24
N PHE A 415 -14.96 -49.80 -3.08
CA PHE A 415 -14.29 -48.67 -3.71
C PHE A 415 -14.19 -47.46 -2.81
N SER A 416 -13.25 -46.60 -3.16
CA SER A 416 -13.13 -45.23 -2.68
C SER A 416 -12.77 -44.32 -3.85
N TRP A 417 -13.18 -43.06 -3.75
CA TRP A 417 -12.94 -42.10 -4.81
C TRP A 417 -12.82 -40.68 -4.28
N SER A 418 -12.27 -39.80 -5.11
CA SER A 418 -12.31 -38.36 -4.88
C SER A 418 -12.53 -37.62 -6.18
N LEU A 419 -13.28 -36.53 -6.11
CA LEU A 419 -13.40 -35.55 -7.17
C LEU A 419 -12.51 -34.35 -6.80
N SER A 420 -11.62 -33.98 -7.70
CA SER A 420 -10.75 -32.83 -7.55
C SER A 420 -11.01 -31.87 -8.69
N ILE A 421 -11.17 -30.59 -8.33
CA ILE A 421 -11.44 -29.52 -9.27
C ILE A 421 -10.41 -28.43 -9.05
N GLN A 422 -9.61 -28.13 -10.07
CA GLN A 422 -8.88 -26.88 -10.13
C GLN A 422 -9.89 -25.78 -10.44
N THR A 423 -9.98 -24.78 -9.59
CA THR A 423 -10.95 -23.69 -9.68
C THR A 423 -10.27 -22.35 -9.84
N LEU A 424 -10.87 -21.51 -10.66
CA LEU A 424 -10.73 -20.06 -10.56
C LEU A 424 -11.76 -19.55 -9.55
N SER A 425 -11.31 -19.28 -8.33
CA SER A 425 -12.21 -18.93 -7.23
C SER A 425 -12.63 -17.48 -7.27
N THR A 426 -13.93 -17.24 -7.15
CA THR A 426 -14.51 -15.91 -6.91
C THR A 426 -14.72 -15.63 -5.42
N LYS A 427 -14.33 -16.58 -4.55
CA LYS A 427 -14.63 -16.58 -3.11
C LYS A 427 -13.37 -16.64 -2.24
N LYS A 428 -12.25 -17.12 -2.79
CA LYS A 428 -11.01 -17.34 -2.06
C LYS A 428 -9.86 -16.57 -2.72
N ILE A 429 -8.99 -16.02 -1.89
CA ILE A 429 -7.67 -15.53 -2.27
C ILE A 429 -6.63 -16.13 -1.32
N GLN A 430 -5.43 -16.39 -1.82
CA GLN A 430 -4.27 -16.76 -1.03
C GLN A 430 -3.18 -15.72 -1.21
N VAL A 431 -2.68 -15.18 -0.10
CA VAL A 431 -1.50 -14.31 -0.10
C VAL A 431 -0.30 -15.16 0.32
N LYS A 432 0.70 -15.28 -0.55
CA LYS A 432 1.95 -16.01 -0.28
C LYS A 432 3.02 -15.13 0.40
N GLY A 433 2.78 -13.83 0.53
CA GLY A 433 3.59 -12.87 1.27
C GLY A 433 2.88 -12.27 2.49
N ASN A 434 3.26 -11.04 2.86
CA ASN A 434 2.59 -10.29 3.93
C ASN A 434 1.31 -9.61 3.40
N LEU A 435 0.22 -9.70 4.15
CA LEU A 435 -0.97 -8.87 3.94
C LEU A 435 -0.89 -7.65 4.88
N ILE A 436 -0.64 -6.46 4.33
CA ILE A 436 -0.69 -5.19 5.05
C ILE A 436 -2.03 -4.51 4.71
N VAL A 437 -2.80 -4.12 5.72
CA VAL A 437 -4.08 -3.42 5.56
C VAL A 437 -3.97 -2.07 6.26
N ASP A 438 -3.85 -0.99 5.48
CA ASP A 438 -3.86 0.38 6.00
C ASP A 438 -5.31 0.82 6.26
N GLY A 439 -5.90 0.28 7.33
CA GLY A 439 -7.30 0.52 7.70
C GLY A 439 -7.89 -0.56 8.60
N THR A 440 -9.22 -0.68 8.58
CA THR A 440 -9.96 -1.70 9.33
C THR A 440 -10.28 -2.90 8.45
N THR A 441 -9.99 -4.11 8.95
CA THR A 441 -10.44 -5.36 8.33
C THR A 441 -11.82 -5.72 8.88
N ASP A 442 -12.88 -5.58 8.07
CA ASP A 442 -14.23 -6.07 8.41
C ASP A 442 -14.42 -7.52 7.91
N VAL A 443 -14.84 -8.41 8.80
CA VAL A 443 -14.99 -9.84 8.56
C VAL A 443 -16.34 -10.30 9.07
N ALA A 444 -17.34 -10.30 8.19
CA ALA A 444 -18.72 -10.71 8.50
C ALA A 444 -18.86 -12.13 9.09
N GLY A 445 -17.85 -13.00 8.90
CA GLY A 445 -17.78 -14.36 9.47
C GLY A 445 -16.68 -14.58 10.53
N GLY A 446 -16.03 -13.50 10.99
CA GLY A 446 -14.89 -13.51 11.92
C GLY A 446 -13.53 -13.73 11.25
N LEU A 447 -12.47 -13.26 11.92
CA LEU A 447 -11.08 -13.45 11.47
C LEU A 447 -10.58 -14.80 11.99
N ARG A 448 -10.18 -15.70 11.08
CA ARG A 448 -9.65 -17.02 11.43
C ARG A 448 -8.15 -17.03 11.19
N PHE A 449 -7.37 -17.29 12.25
CA PHE A 449 -5.93 -17.42 12.18
C PHE A 449 -5.55 -18.91 12.12
N GLY A 450 -4.80 -19.29 11.08
CA GLY A 450 -4.20 -20.63 10.92
C GLY A 450 -5.18 -21.77 10.62
N THR A 451 -4.62 -22.96 10.40
CA THR A 451 -5.38 -24.21 10.33
C THR A 451 -5.65 -24.70 11.77
N PRO A 452 -6.92 -24.92 12.17
CA PRO A 452 -7.27 -25.37 13.53
C PRO A 452 -6.59 -26.67 13.99
N SER A 453 -6.08 -27.45 13.03
CA SER A 453 -5.45 -28.76 13.24
C SER A 453 -3.93 -28.71 13.45
N ALA A 454 -3.28 -27.54 13.39
CA ALA A 454 -1.83 -27.48 13.62
C ALA A 454 -1.48 -27.86 15.07
N ALA A 455 -0.50 -28.75 15.23
CA ALA A 455 0.07 -29.06 16.55
C ALA A 455 0.78 -27.82 17.12
N CYS A 456 0.73 -27.65 18.43
CA CYS A 456 1.57 -26.66 19.11
C CYS A 456 2.93 -27.29 19.37
N ASP A 457 3.96 -26.79 18.70
CA ASP A 457 5.33 -27.26 18.73
C ASP A 457 6.31 -26.07 18.57
N ALA A 458 7.60 -26.36 18.43
CA ALA A 458 8.64 -25.33 18.34
C ALA A 458 8.48 -24.39 17.13
N ALA A 459 7.90 -24.87 16.01
CA ALA A 459 7.69 -24.09 14.79
C ALA A 459 6.42 -23.24 14.86
N THR A 460 5.49 -23.58 15.74
CA THR A 460 4.18 -22.91 15.85
C THR A 460 4.04 -22.04 17.10
N VAL A 461 5.11 -21.87 17.90
CA VAL A 461 5.13 -20.95 19.05
C VAL A 461 4.73 -19.54 18.61
N ALA A 462 3.89 -18.89 19.42
CA ALA A 462 3.30 -17.57 19.19
C ALA A 462 2.25 -17.50 18.05
N LEU A 463 1.93 -18.62 17.38
CA LEU A 463 0.76 -18.65 16.51
C LEU A 463 -0.53 -18.55 17.32
N VAL A 464 -1.51 -17.89 16.73
CA VAL A 464 -2.87 -17.76 17.24
C VAL A 464 -3.78 -18.67 16.43
N ARG A 465 -4.70 -19.37 17.11
CA ARG A 465 -5.77 -20.15 16.48
C ARG A 465 -7.12 -19.88 17.13
N THR A 466 -8.19 -20.28 16.46
CA THR A 466 -9.54 -20.32 17.03
C THR A 466 -9.95 -21.76 17.34
N ASP A 467 -10.29 -22.03 18.59
CA ASP A 467 -10.84 -23.29 19.08
C ASP A 467 -12.35 -23.14 19.39
N LYS A 468 -13.16 -24.15 19.05
CA LYS A 468 -14.62 -24.08 19.20
C LYS A 468 -15.10 -24.05 20.65
N THR A 469 -14.32 -24.59 21.58
CA THR A 469 -14.68 -24.70 23.01
C THR A 469 -14.07 -23.57 23.82
N TRP A 470 -12.82 -23.21 23.51
CA TRP A 470 -12.02 -22.28 24.31
C TRP A 470 -11.85 -20.91 23.66
N GLY A 471 -12.35 -20.70 22.45
CA GLY A 471 -12.21 -19.43 21.72
C GLY A 471 -10.79 -19.24 21.17
N VAL A 472 -10.25 -18.02 21.25
CA VAL A 472 -8.92 -17.73 20.74
C VAL A 472 -7.86 -18.40 21.63
N GLN A 473 -6.88 -19.06 21.02
CA GLN A 473 -5.76 -19.72 21.70
C GLN A 473 -4.42 -19.27 21.11
N VAL A 474 -3.38 -19.28 21.93
CA VAL A 474 -1.98 -19.07 21.51
C VAL A 474 -1.15 -20.31 21.83
N CYS A 475 -0.24 -20.66 20.93
CA CYS A 475 0.73 -21.74 21.18
C CYS A 475 1.89 -21.19 22.02
N GLN A 476 2.16 -21.81 23.17
CA GLN A 476 3.22 -21.38 24.08
C GLN A 476 4.13 -22.53 24.52
N LYS A 477 5.28 -22.17 25.08
CA LYS A 477 6.24 -23.10 25.71
C LYS A 477 5.77 -23.47 27.11
N ASN A 478 5.95 -24.73 27.48
CA ASN A 478 5.87 -25.19 28.86
C ASN A 478 7.28 -25.28 29.45
N TRP A 479 7.47 -24.76 30.65
CA TRP A 479 8.74 -24.78 31.36
C TRP A 479 8.67 -25.72 32.56
N ASP A 480 9.77 -26.43 32.84
CA ASP A 480 9.94 -27.12 34.12
C ASP A 480 10.41 -26.18 35.23
N LYS A 481 10.57 -26.75 36.42
CA LYS A 481 11.06 -26.07 37.62
C LYS A 481 12.47 -25.46 37.46
N ASP A 482 13.25 -25.90 36.49
CA ASP A 482 14.62 -25.47 36.22
C ASP A 482 14.67 -24.51 35.01
N ASN A 483 13.51 -23.96 34.62
CA ASN A 483 13.32 -23.05 33.48
C ASN A 483 13.70 -23.64 32.11
N LYS A 484 13.68 -24.98 31.96
CA LYS A 484 13.91 -25.63 30.67
C LYS A 484 12.57 -25.88 29.98
N VAL A 485 12.56 -25.73 28.65
CA VAL A 485 11.37 -26.02 27.84
C VAL A 485 11.16 -27.53 27.82
N VAL A 486 10.02 -27.99 28.32
CA VAL A 486 9.65 -29.41 28.39
C VAL A 486 8.52 -29.79 27.43
N GLY A 487 7.93 -28.81 26.76
CA GLY A 487 6.90 -29.05 25.76
C GLY A 487 6.27 -27.76 25.26
N HIS A 488 5.22 -27.92 24.46
CA HIS A 488 4.44 -26.83 23.90
C HIS A 488 2.96 -27.16 24.06
N THR A 489 2.12 -26.14 24.25
CA THR A 489 0.69 -26.35 24.41
C THR A 489 -0.14 -25.18 23.92
N TRP A 490 -1.32 -25.48 23.40
CA TRP A 490 -2.32 -24.49 23.07
C TRP A 490 -3.02 -24.04 24.34
N VAL A 491 -2.90 -22.77 24.68
CA VAL A 491 -3.61 -22.17 25.81
C VAL A 491 -4.64 -21.17 25.33
N GLN A 492 -5.75 -21.09 26.05
CA GLN A 492 -6.71 -20.01 25.85
C GLN A 492 -5.99 -18.67 26.00
N LEU A 493 -6.19 -17.78 25.03
CA LEU A 493 -5.70 -16.41 25.06
C LEU A 493 -6.51 -15.67 26.14
N ARG A 494 -6.07 -15.84 27.38
CA ARG A 494 -6.36 -14.94 28.49
C ARG A 494 -5.17 -14.00 28.60
N ASN A 495 -5.39 -12.76 29.03
CA ASN A 495 -4.26 -11.89 29.35
C ASN A 495 -3.39 -12.63 30.36
N THR A 496 -2.08 -12.76 30.08
CA THR A 496 -1.12 -13.08 31.15
C THR A 496 -1.40 -12.11 32.29
N PRO A 497 -1.62 -12.58 33.53
CA PRO A 497 -1.98 -11.70 34.63
C PRO A 497 -0.99 -10.55 34.73
N ILE A 498 -1.51 -9.33 34.62
CA ILE A 498 -0.75 -8.10 34.80
C ILE A 498 -0.78 -7.84 36.30
N LEU A 499 0.26 -8.31 36.99
CA LEU A 499 0.29 -8.42 38.43
C LEU A 499 1.64 -7.97 38.98
N TRP A 500 1.59 -7.17 40.04
CA TRP A 500 2.71 -6.98 40.95
C TRP A 500 2.46 -7.75 42.25
N SER A 501 3.44 -8.52 42.72
CA SER A 501 3.39 -9.23 44.00
C SER A 501 4.67 -8.99 44.80
N GLY A 502 4.54 -8.69 46.08
CA GLY A 502 5.69 -8.45 46.97
C GLY A 502 5.27 -8.04 48.37
N GLY A 503 6.21 -7.47 49.13
CA GLY A 503 5.95 -7.04 50.49
C GLY A 503 7.14 -6.37 51.16
N CYS A 504 6.98 -6.05 52.45
CA CYS A 504 7.98 -5.36 53.25
C CYS A 504 8.99 -6.35 53.84
N THR A 505 10.27 -6.25 53.50
CA THR A 505 11.33 -7.15 53.99
C THR A 505 11.62 -6.97 55.49
N GLY A 506 11.27 -5.80 56.04
CA GLY A 506 11.37 -5.48 57.45
C GLY A 506 10.07 -5.73 58.21
N GLN A 507 10.19 -6.19 59.46
CA GLN A 507 9.09 -6.19 60.43
C GLN A 507 8.90 -4.79 61.02
N SER A 508 7.70 -4.51 61.55
CA SER A 508 7.41 -3.22 62.19
C SER A 508 6.61 -3.39 63.46
N GLN A 509 7.08 -2.75 64.53
CA GLN A 509 6.43 -2.71 65.83
C GLN A 509 6.13 -1.27 66.25
N GLY A 510 4.99 -1.07 66.91
CA GLY A 510 4.62 0.20 67.52
C GLY A 510 3.11 0.41 67.59
N SER A 511 2.70 1.51 68.22
CA SER A 511 1.29 1.79 68.55
C SER A 511 0.58 2.75 67.58
N ASP A 512 1.30 3.33 66.63
CA ASP A 512 0.76 4.32 65.69
C ASP A 512 0.52 3.71 64.30
N TRP A 513 -0.22 4.43 63.46
CA TRP A 513 -0.34 4.08 62.05
C TRP A 513 1.01 4.17 61.34
N ALA A 514 1.33 3.16 60.55
CA ALA A 514 2.51 3.17 59.69
C ALA A 514 2.18 2.62 58.30
N GLN A 515 2.79 3.20 57.28
CA GLN A 515 2.70 2.74 55.91
C GLN A 515 3.52 1.46 55.75
N TYR A 516 2.92 0.45 55.10
CA TYR A 516 3.56 -0.81 54.80
C TYR A 516 4.50 -0.65 53.61
N CYS A 517 5.78 -1.01 53.80
CA CYS A 517 6.80 -0.86 52.75
C CYS A 517 6.66 -1.93 51.66
N LEU A 518 7.23 -1.69 50.48
CA LEU A 518 7.17 -2.61 49.32
C LEU A 518 8.56 -2.71 48.66
N ASP A 519 9.55 -3.07 49.46
CA ASP A 519 10.96 -3.20 49.07
C ASP A 519 11.34 -4.63 48.65
N GLY A 520 10.49 -5.62 48.94
CA GLY A 520 10.58 -7.00 48.44
C GLY A 520 9.63 -7.26 47.27
N VAL A 521 10.08 -8.03 46.28
CA VAL A 521 9.31 -8.40 45.09
C VAL A 521 9.33 -9.91 44.91
N ASP A 522 8.16 -10.54 44.78
CA ASP A 522 8.04 -11.93 44.34
C ASP A 522 8.23 -12.01 42.81
N PHE A 523 7.42 -11.23 42.09
CA PHE A 523 7.46 -11.09 40.64
C PHE A 523 6.70 -9.81 40.22
N ASN A 524 7.00 -9.30 39.02
CA ASN A 524 6.39 -8.09 38.50
C ASN A 524 6.17 -8.19 36.99
N THR A 525 4.93 -8.43 36.57
CA THR A 525 4.47 -8.32 35.18
C THR A 525 3.70 -7.02 34.92
N ALA A 526 3.51 -6.20 35.94
CA ALA A 526 2.75 -4.94 35.88
C ALA A 526 3.63 -3.68 35.76
N GLY A 527 4.90 -3.81 35.35
CA GLY A 527 5.84 -2.69 35.28
C GLY A 527 5.39 -1.52 34.39
N ASP A 528 4.65 -1.81 33.32
CA ASP A 528 4.06 -0.80 32.42
C ASP A 528 2.76 -0.19 32.98
N TYR A 529 2.14 -0.86 33.96
CA TYR A 529 0.85 -0.50 34.53
C TYR A 529 0.98 0.22 35.88
N LEU A 530 2.07 -0.01 36.60
CA LEU A 530 2.29 0.47 37.96
C LEU A 530 3.75 0.95 38.12
N SER A 531 3.93 1.96 38.96
CA SER A 531 5.21 2.24 39.60
C SER A 531 5.10 1.87 41.08
N VAL A 532 6.02 1.06 41.59
CA VAL A 532 6.02 0.64 43.00
C VAL A 532 7.28 1.15 43.67
N ALA A 533 7.11 2.10 44.60
CA ALA A 533 8.20 2.65 45.39
C ALA A 533 8.42 1.81 46.65
N THR A 534 9.68 1.70 47.08
CA THR A 534 10.08 0.90 48.25
C THR A 534 9.42 1.37 49.54
N ASN A 535 9.04 2.65 49.64
CA ASN A 535 8.29 3.20 50.77
C ASN A 535 6.83 2.71 50.86
N GLY A 536 6.35 1.91 49.89
CA GLY A 536 5.00 1.36 49.87
C GLY A 536 3.99 2.14 49.04
N THR A 537 4.45 3.12 48.26
CA THR A 537 3.58 3.92 47.38
C THR A 537 3.50 3.28 46.01
N ILE A 538 2.30 2.96 45.55
CA ILE A 538 2.03 2.47 44.20
C ILE A 538 1.36 3.58 43.40
N THR A 539 1.93 3.95 42.25
CA THR A 539 1.33 4.93 41.32
C THR A 539 0.84 4.22 40.07
N VAL A 540 -0.40 4.47 39.68
CA VAL A 540 -1.05 3.86 38.52
C VAL A 540 -0.61 4.55 37.23
N LYS A 541 -0.18 3.77 36.23
CA LYS A 541 0.24 4.25 34.90
C LYS A 541 -0.80 4.02 33.81
N VAL A 542 -1.73 3.08 34.02
CA VAL A 542 -2.80 2.73 33.07
C VAL A 542 -4.13 2.72 33.81
N SER A 543 -5.14 3.43 33.30
CA SER A 543 -6.48 3.41 33.91
C SER A 543 -7.16 2.04 33.73
N GLY A 544 -7.85 1.55 34.76
CA GLY A 544 -8.55 0.27 34.69
C GLY A 544 -9.18 -0.17 36.00
N TYR A 545 -9.77 -1.36 35.99
CA TYR A 545 -10.16 -2.07 37.20
C TYR A 545 -8.95 -2.83 37.74
N TYR A 546 -8.63 -2.59 39.01
CA TYR A 546 -7.55 -3.27 39.71
C TYR A 546 -8.10 -4.05 40.89
N ARG A 547 -7.69 -5.31 41.02
CA ARG A 547 -7.87 -6.06 42.25
C ARG A 547 -6.72 -5.72 43.19
N LEU A 548 -7.07 -5.18 44.35
CA LEU A 548 -6.15 -4.82 45.42
C LEU A 548 -6.29 -5.87 46.51
N ASN A 549 -5.28 -6.72 46.64
CA ASN A 549 -5.21 -7.73 47.68
C ASN A 549 -4.04 -7.40 48.61
N TYR A 550 -4.37 -7.09 49.87
CA TYR A 550 -3.40 -6.76 50.91
C TYR A 550 -3.66 -7.66 52.10
N TRP A 551 -2.72 -8.55 52.35
CA TRP A 551 -2.73 -9.45 53.49
C TRP A 551 -1.54 -9.13 54.40
N ILE A 552 -1.79 -8.95 55.69
CA ILE A 552 -0.73 -8.76 56.68
C ILE A 552 -0.89 -9.65 57.89
N ASP A 553 0.23 -10.13 58.40
CA ASP A 553 0.31 -10.83 59.66
C ASP A 553 0.71 -9.87 60.77
N GLN A 554 -0.13 -9.77 61.79
CA GLN A 554 0.02 -8.90 62.94
C GLN A 554 0.03 -9.74 64.22
N HIS A 555 0.67 -9.22 65.26
CA HIS A 555 0.78 -9.90 66.56
C HIS A 555 0.69 -8.89 67.67
N GLY A 556 0.25 -9.35 68.83
CA GLY A 556 0.23 -8.57 70.05
C GLY A 556 -1.14 -8.54 70.72
N CYS A 557 -1.20 -7.87 71.86
CA CYS A 557 -2.41 -7.64 72.64
C CYS A 557 -3.24 -6.51 72.02
N ASN A 558 -4.55 -6.44 72.27
CA ASN A 558 -5.43 -5.37 71.75
C ASN A 558 -5.63 -5.38 70.22
N HIS A 559 -6.29 -4.34 69.72
CA HIS A 559 -6.80 -4.35 68.35
C HIS A 559 -5.72 -4.08 67.31
N LYS A 560 -5.91 -4.73 66.16
CA LYS A 560 -5.04 -4.71 64.99
C LYS A 560 -5.84 -4.25 63.78
N ARG A 561 -5.28 -3.39 62.95
CA ARG A 561 -5.97 -2.76 61.81
C ARG A 561 -5.09 -2.73 60.57
N ALA A 562 -5.73 -2.85 59.42
CA ALA A 562 -5.12 -2.71 58.10
C ALA A 562 -6.02 -1.87 57.19
N VAL A 563 -5.48 -0.89 56.49
CA VAL A 563 -6.25 -0.09 55.51
C VAL A 563 -5.56 -0.01 54.17
N THR A 564 -6.39 0.04 53.12
CA THR A 564 -5.96 0.38 51.77
C THR A 564 -6.43 1.79 51.47
N ARG A 565 -5.48 2.70 51.21
CA ARG A 565 -5.70 4.09 50.86
C ARG A 565 -5.55 4.30 49.37
N ILE A 566 -6.46 5.07 48.79
CA ILE A 566 -6.38 5.53 47.40
C ILE A 566 -6.47 7.05 47.43
N ASN A 567 -5.45 7.74 46.93
CA ASN A 567 -5.32 9.20 46.96
C ASN A 567 -5.53 9.80 48.37
N GLY A 568 -5.01 9.11 49.39
CA GLY A 568 -5.14 9.51 50.80
C GLY A 568 -6.48 9.17 51.46
N ILE A 569 -7.45 8.60 50.73
CA ILE A 569 -8.76 8.21 51.25
C ILE A 569 -8.78 6.71 51.56
N ASP A 570 -9.21 6.33 52.76
CA ASP A 570 -9.39 4.91 53.15
C ASP A 570 -10.53 4.30 52.32
N ARG A 571 -10.23 3.29 51.49
CA ARG A 571 -11.20 2.58 50.63
C ARG A 571 -11.52 1.18 51.09
N ALA A 572 -10.64 0.56 51.87
CA ALA A 572 -10.89 -0.69 52.57
C ALA A 572 -10.26 -0.65 53.96
N TYR A 573 -10.97 -1.22 54.93
CA TYR A 573 -10.57 -1.27 56.34
C TYR A 573 -10.84 -2.65 56.90
N ALA A 574 -9.80 -3.28 57.43
CA ALA A 574 -9.87 -4.52 58.18
C ALA A 574 -9.53 -4.25 59.65
N HIS A 575 -10.29 -4.84 60.55
CA HIS A 575 -10.10 -4.72 62.00
C HIS A 575 -10.24 -6.06 62.66
N GLN A 576 -9.32 -6.30 63.59
CA GLN A 576 -9.32 -7.46 64.43
C GLN A 576 -9.29 -7.05 65.89
N GLY A 577 -10.44 -7.22 66.54
CA GLY A 577 -10.66 -6.85 67.93
C GLY A 577 -10.10 -7.85 68.95
N ASN A 578 -9.29 -8.83 68.55
CA ASN A 578 -8.85 -9.86 69.48
C ASN A 578 -7.77 -9.34 70.44
N VAL A 579 -8.05 -9.42 71.74
CA VAL A 579 -7.16 -8.95 72.80
C VAL A 579 -6.08 -9.97 73.19
N ASP A 580 -6.20 -11.22 72.75
CA ASP A 580 -5.22 -12.28 73.08
C ASP A 580 -3.88 -12.05 72.38
N HIS A 581 -2.81 -12.44 73.08
CA HIS A 581 -1.43 -12.43 72.59
C HIS A 581 -1.17 -13.56 71.58
N ARG A 582 -1.60 -13.36 70.33
CA ARG A 582 -1.39 -14.32 69.24
C ARG A 582 -1.16 -13.67 67.88
N TRP A 583 -0.67 -14.47 66.94
CA TRP A 583 -0.54 -14.09 65.53
C TRP A 583 -1.92 -14.12 64.88
N ASN A 584 -2.20 -13.12 64.07
CA ASN A 584 -3.41 -13.04 63.28
C ASN A 584 -3.17 -12.34 61.96
N SER A 585 -4.01 -12.67 60.98
CA SER A 585 -3.94 -12.10 59.65
C SER A 585 -5.11 -11.15 59.40
N ASN A 586 -4.81 -9.94 58.93
CA ASN A 586 -5.80 -8.98 58.43
C ASN A 586 -5.69 -8.87 56.91
N PHE A 587 -6.83 -8.71 56.24
CA PHE A 587 -6.92 -8.75 54.79
C PHE A 587 -7.84 -7.65 54.25
N ASN A 588 -7.43 -7.01 53.16
CA ASN A 588 -8.29 -6.25 52.28
C ASN A 588 -8.21 -6.89 50.88
N ASP A 589 -9.33 -7.30 50.31
CA ASP A 589 -9.40 -7.84 48.95
C ASP A 589 -10.63 -7.30 48.24
N PHE A 590 -10.42 -6.41 47.29
CA PHE A 590 -11.51 -5.76 46.57
C PHE A 590 -11.07 -5.31 45.18
N LEU A 591 -12.06 -5.20 44.29
CA LEU A 591 -11.89 -4.62 42.96
C LEU A 591 -12.18 -3.12 43.04
N TRP A 592 -11.31 -2.30 42.48
CA TRP A 592 -11.50 -0.85 42.44
C TRP A 592 -11.08 -0.23 41.11
N PRO A 593 -11.86 0.73 40.58
CA PRO A 593 -11.46 1.52 39.42
C PRO A 593 -10.36 2.52 39.79
N LEU A 594 -9.22 2.46 39.11
CA LEU A 594 -8.11 3.39 39.27
C LEU A 594 -7.79 4.11 37.96
N ARG A 595 -7.33 5.35 38.06
CA ARG A 595 -6.90 6.19 36.94
C ARG A 595 -5.40 6.40 36.93
N VAL A 596 -4.86 6.74 35.77
CA VAL A 596 -3.45 7.19 35.67
C VAL A 596 -3.19 8.30 36.69
N GLY A 597 -2.12 8.15 37.47
CA GLY A 597 -1.72 9.07 38.52
C GLY A 597 -2.32 8.77 39.89
N ASP A 598 -3.33 7.90 40.00
CA ASP A 598 -3.86 7.49 41.31
C ASP A 598 -2.77 6.80 42.14
N VAL A 599 -2.75 7.11 43.43
CA VAL A 599 -1.80 6.60 44.39
C VAL A 599 -2.48 5.61 45.32
N VAL A 600 -2.00 4.37 45.34
CA VAL A 600 -2.43 3.32 46.26
C VAL A 600 -1.38 3.12 47.34
N GLN A 601 -1.81 3.07 48.60
CA GLN A 601 -0.96 2.85 49.76
C GLN A 601 -1.62 1.90 50.73
N PHE A 602 -0.80 1.11 51.42
CA PHE A 602 -1.26 0.16 52.43
C PHE A 602 -0.73 0.56 53.79
N TRP A 603 -1.58 0.55 54.79
CA TRP A 603 -1.24 1.01 56.13
C TRP A 603 -1.70 0.03 57.18
N ALA A 604 -0.95 -0.05 58.27
CA ALA A 604 -1.23 -0.95 59.38
C ALA A 604 -1.08 -0.21 60.71
N HIS A 605 -1.86 -0.65 61.69
CA HIS A 605 -1.86 -0.10 63.03
C HIS A 605 -2.13 -1.18 64.07
N HIS A 606 -1.60 -0.94 65.27
CA HIS A 606 -1.81 -1.78 66.45
C HIS A 606 -1.99 -0.88 67.67
N ASP A 607 -2.94 -1.16 68.56
CA ASP A 607 -3.26 -0.30 69.74
C ASP A 607 -2.19 -0.34 70.87
N GLY A 608 -0.96 -0.77 70.59
CA GLY A 608 0.07 -1.00 71.61
C GLY A 608 -0.24 -2.17 72.57
N GLY A 609 0.49 -2.26 73.68
CA GLY A 609 0.43 -3.38 74.62
C GLY A 609 1.57 -4.38 74.42
N CYS A 610 1.29 -5.67 74.56
CA CYS A 610 2.31 -6.71 74.43
C CYS A 610 2.67 -6.96 72.96
N ASN A 611 3.97 -6.95 72.62
CA ASN A 611 4.54 -7.23 71.29
C ASN A 611 3.72 -6.65 70.11
N PRO A 612 3.57 -5.32 69.98
CA PRO A 612 2.63 -4.68 69.06
C PRO A 612 3.17 -4.68 67.62
N TYR A 613 3.14 -5.83 66.97
CA TYR A 613 3.54 -5.97 65.58
C TYR A 613 2.46 -5.39 64.67
N ARG A 614 2.79 -4.28 64.02
CA ARG A 614 1.98 -3.73 62.93
C ARG A 614 2.05 -4.63 61.71
N TRP A 615 3.17 -5.29 61.47
CA TRP A 615 3.28 -6.40 60.52
C TRP A 615 4.53 -7.24 60.79
N HIS A 616 4.43 -8.54 60.47
CA HIS A 616 5.57 -9.41 60.24
C HIS A 616 6.16 -9.15 58.85
N ALA A 617 7.48 -9.34 58.74
CA ALA A 617 8.20 -9.22 57.47
C ALA A 617 7.67 -10.22 56.43
N TRP A 618 7.58 -9.76 55.19
CA TRP A 618 7.42 -10.58 54.00
C TRP A 618 8.61 -11.54 53.84
N ASN A 619 8.39 -12.68 53.18
CA ASN A 619 9.46 -13.57 52.76
C ASN A 619 9.24 -14.11 51.34
N LYS A 620 10.33 -14.53 50.69
CA LYS A 620 10.32 -15.15 49.35
C LYS A 620 9.64 -16.54 49.30
N TYR A 621 9.30 -17.12 50.45
CA TYR A 621 8.65 -18.43 50.55
C TYR A 621 7.11 -18.32 50.52
N GLY A 622 6.58 -17.10 50.59
CA GLY A 622 5.16 -16.80 50.49
C GLY A 622 4.31 -17.15 51.69
N GLN A 623 4.90 -17.14 52.89
CA GLN A 623 4.24 -17.52 54.14
C GLN A 623 3.78 -16.34 54.99
N HIS A 624 4.13 -15.11 54.63
CA HIS A 624 3.92 -13.92 55.46
C HIS A 624 3.28 -12.77 54.67
N SER A 625 3.04 -11.65 55.36
CA SER A 625 2.51 -10.38 54.84
C SER A 625 2.89 -10.10 53.39
N ARG A 626 1.88 -9.81 52.54
CA ARG A 626 2.03 -9.64 51.09
C ARG A 626 0.99 -8.68 50.53
N VAL A 627 1.38 -7.97 49.47
CA VAL A 627 0.50 -7.19 48.60
C VAL A 627 0.52 -7.78 47.20
N GLN A 628 -0.66 -7.86 46.60
CA GLN A 628 -0.88 -8.20 45.20
C GLN A 628 -1.78 -7.14 44.56
N VAL A 629 -1.33 -6.57 43.45
CA VAL A 629 -2.08 -5.58 42.67
C VAL A 629 -2.20 -6.08 41.24
N GLU A 630 -3.41 -6.47 40.86
CA GLU A 630 -3.70 -7.13 39.59
C GLU A 630 -4.60 -6.25 38.72
N TYR A 631 -4.18 -5.96 37.49
CA TYR A 631 -5.05 -5.30 36.50
C TYR A 631 -6.02 -6.31 35.90
N GLN A 632 -7.32 -6.06 36.04
CA GLN A 632 -8.40 -6.94 35.61
C GLN A 632 -8.96 -6.56 34.24
N GLY A 633 -8.79 -5.32 33.80
CA GLY A 633 -9.29 -4.85 32.51
C GLY A 633 -9.52 -3.35 32.46
N PRO A 634 -9.86 -2.82 31.27
CA PRO A 634 -10.09 -1.40 31.08
C PRO A 634 -11.35 -0.94 31.81
N LEU A 635 -11.42 0.37 32.12
CA LEU A 635 -12.67 0.98 32.58
C LEU A 635 -13.72 0.92 31.48
N GLN A 636 -14.99 0.85 31.86
CA GLN A 636 -16.10 0.97 30.90
C GLN A 636 -16.09 2.37 30.28
N GLU A 637 -16.39 2.43 28.98
CA GLU A 637 -16.54 3.70 28.28
C GLU A 637 -17.65 4.54 28.93
N GLY A 638 -17.38 5.83 29.18
CA GLY A 638 -18.31 6.72 29.89
C GLY A 638 -18.39 6.51 31.41
N TYR A 639 -17.54 5.67 32.01
CA TYR A 639 -17.53 5.47 33.47
C TYR A 639 -17.15 6.76 34.23
N VAL A 640 -18.08 7.23 35.06
CA VAL A 640 -17.88 8.38 35.96
C VAL A 640 -17.63 7.84 37.37
N MET A 641 -16.47 8.19 37.94
CA MET A 641 -16.16 7.87 39.34
C MET A 641 -17.18 8.55 40.26
N PRO A 642 -17.62 7.88 41.34
CA PRO A 642 -18.35 8.56 42.40
C PRO A 642 -17.54 9.78 42.88
N PRO A 643 -18.18 10.93 43.17
CA PRO A 643 -17.48 12.06 43.78
C PRO A 643 -16.80 11.61 45.08
N ASN A 644 -15.58 12.12 45.29
CA ASN A 644 -14.70 11.73 46.39
C ASN A 644 -15.28 12.01 47.77
#